data_AF-A0A413H9H0-F1
#
_entry.id   AF-A0A413H9H0-F1
#
_cell.length_a   1.000
_cell.length_b   1.000
_cell.length_c   1.000
_cell.angle_alpha   90.00
_cell.angle_beta   90.00
_cell.angle_gamma   90.00
#
_symmetry.space_group_name_H-M   'P 1'
#
loop_
_entity.id
_entity.type
_entity.pdbx_description
1 polymer ?
#
loop_
_entity_poly.entity_id
_entity_poly.type
_entity_poly.pdbx_seq_one_letter_code
_entity_poly.pdbx_strand_id
1 'polypeptide(L)'
;MNLLIVPLCRGGADEASSNDKTDSSDDQKPESDVSDKQSNDVNVNETSDESNSDAAESGVFQVNDQSTFEDALNKIASDNLSEIRLVLKGGSSFVVPTKDYVSTFGVANKKITVTSDGNNRATLHFSNRAILSGSCTFDNVEVVGSGKFYCNGFDTVFTRNCELKLSETLYGGGYKSTVDHTHVVIAASGYINPGNSAGLHDVIGGSYQGSVEHDTYLEISGDLGMTSGNHVNPGCMRGDGSSGDGNGCPSVYVGGNATLVYDNANCEVSPAIEGTYGCEMRGNVTLDVRSGETNEICGTEGDASESIIDGNLHIIAGSESYANSDRILRLGGNWGITGAGNLFAAMPGQTEHYIIKGSVTIDTFENVWGWDKGTVPDSYDLPNINGAIMGRVGGDITINVQGSHLQDIYGASEDSSVSGTVTINTINAELKNSLYGDPDYDEGDILALSSSTAGGACKVLVDGGDVNIIRLTEATLANEGSEITVSGSPKVRTGILSTTNYDSAPLNAPTVNFNNCSATIPFVQSATNVYVKNGSRVTLNGLWLTMDLTVEKDSSLVTDDKDAVTLEGNAVINGSWEQLYDRADSGNPDLTVAGSLTVGQGGQFVNHGSMSVVKDASNSGLMALLKPVIIQGSYDGVSAEVRLPIVSEGKNYNVGSIPLDIRGVASGVTTVNTVDASDWEILKKPTIGDNYVLGKAGAKDTPAQGTFVLGNSDALNEGMYLKRTNDAAGNKNNFMWQVAAKIDLTFDANGADDPAYPLVKTQEKIKGKNSYTFALPKTAPTRKGWAFDGWSTERDGSGDQFTDKIEVSRSTTVYAQWKWVPRDVTVTFDENGGETKADPASQTKATEPGALASTGERLLPVLPLAVAGSALTSLGLLLEYNRKKRRNDK
;
A
#
# COMPACT_ATOMS: atom_id res chain seq x y z
N MET A 1 -21.68 -55.09 -0.03
CA MET A 1 -22.74 -55.99 0.47
C MET A 1 -23.62 -55.16 1.39
N ASN A 2 -24.86 -54.92 0.96
CA ASN A 2 -26.03 -54.34 1.64
C ASN A 2 -25.98 -52.96 2.33
N LEU A 3 -26.68 -52.03 1.67
CA LEU A 3 -27.51 -50.94 2.20
C LEU A 3 -28.01 -51.12 3.64
N LEU A 4 -28.06 -50.01 4.40
CA LEU A 4 -29.34 -49.47 4.86
C LEU A 4 -29.24 -47.98 5.24
N ILE A 5 -30.05 -47.17 4.56
CA ILE A 5 -30.43 -45.79 4.91
C ILE A 5 -31.54 -45.86 5.98
N VAL A 6 -31.47 -45.03 7.03
CA VAL A 6 -32.65 -44.49 7.72
C VAL A 6 -32.33 -43.07 8.22
N PRO A 7 -33.13 -42.04 7.86
CA PRO A 7 -33.04 -40.69 8.42
C PRO A 7 -33.96 -40.54 9.64
N LEU A 8 -33.56 -39.77 10.65
CA LEU A 8 -34.45 -39.34 11.72
C LEU A 8 -34.16 -37.89 12.13
N CYS A 9 -35.02 -36.99 11.66
CA CYS A 9 -35.36 -35.77 12.38
C CYS A 9 -36.25 -36.11 13.58
N ARG A 10 -35.93 -35.60 14.77
CA ARG A 10 -36.85 -34.84 15.67
C ARG A 10 -36.20 -34.53 17.02
N GLY A 11 -36.14 -33.23 17.30
CA GLY A 11 -36.57 -32.54 18.53
C GLY A 11 -36.28 -33.14 19.90
N GLY A 12 -35.57 -32.36 20.71
CA GLY A 12 -35.54 -32.48 22.16
C GLY A 12 -34.86 -31.27 22.77
N ALA A 13 -35.66 -30.36 23.30
CA ALA A 13 -35.23 -29.24 24.14
C ALA A 13 -34.62 -29.75 25.45
N ASP A 14 -33.64 -29.02 25.99
CA ASP A 14 -33.53 -28.79 27.43
C ASP A 14 -32.79 -27.47 27.70
N GLU A 15 -33.39 -26.71 28.60
CA GLU A 15 -32.96 -25.41 29.13
C GLU A 15 -31.73 -25.54 30.04
N ALA A 16 -30.87 -24.51 30.04
CA ALA A 16 -30.27 -23.98 31.27
C ALA A 16 -29.61 -22.61 31.03
N SER A 17 -30.37 -21.57 31.39
CA SER A 17 -29.97 -20.31 32.04
C SER A 17 -28.53 -19.80 31.93
N SER A 18 -28.39 -18.56 31.45
CA SER A 18 -27.77 -17.52 32.27
C SER A 18 -28.43 -16.17 32.01
N ASN A 19 -28.88 -15.55 33.10
CA ASN A 19 -29.39 -14.19 33.14
C ASN A 19 -28.24 -13.21 32.89
N ASP A 20 -28.46 -12.20 32.06
CA ASP A 20 -28.10 -10.85 32.50
C ASP A 20 -29.11 -9.82 31.98
N LYS A 21 -29.60 -9.02 32.92
CA LYS A 21 -30.57 -7.93 32.71
C LYS A 21 -29.79 -6.64 32.57
N THR A 22 -29.98 -5.90 31.49
CA THR A 22 -30.00 -4.43 31.54
C THR A 22 -31.06 -3.89 30.58
N ASP A 23 -31.76 -2.88 31.08
CA ASP A 23 -33.01 -2.32 30.57
C ASP A 23 -32.82 -1.33 29.41
N SER A 24 -33.76 -1.43 28.46
CA SER A 24 -34.46 -0.43 27.65
C SER A 24 -33.84 0.94 27.29
N SER A 25 -33.84 1.23 25.99
CA SER A 25 -34.66 2.30 25.40
C SER A 25 -34.69 2.20 23.86
N ASP A 26 -35.91 2.04 23.32
CA ASP A 26 -36.53 2.91 22.30
C ASP A 26 -35.68 3.36 21.09
N ASP A 27 -36.12 3.30 19.83
CA ASP A 27 -37.41 3.01 19.23
C ASP A 27 -37.22 2.96 17.69
N GLN A 28 -38.20 2.38 17.00
CA GLN A 28 -38.58 2.64 15.60
C GLN A 28 -37.77 2.05 14.43
N LYS A 29 -38.35 0.96 13.92
CA LYS A 29 -38.26 0.41 12.56
C LYS A 29 -39.37 1.06 11.70
N PRO A 30 -39.13 1.42 10.42
CA PRO A 30 -40.16 2.06 9.59
C PRO A 30 -41.12 1.04 8.99
N GLU A 31 -42.42 1.34 9.12
CA GLU A 31 -43.52 0.64 8.48
C GLU A 31 -43.64 0.99 6.98
N SER A 32 -44.04 -0.02 6.23
CA SER A 32 -44.49 -0.02 4.84
C SER A 32 -45.87 0.62 4.71
N ASP A 33 -46.01 1.54 3.75
CA ASP A 33 -47.23 2.31 3.53
C ASP A 33 -47.58 2.27 2.03
N VAL A 34 -48.52 1.40 1.61
CA VAL A 34 -49.37 1.64 0.43
C VAL A 34 -50.76 1.06 0.70
N SER A 35 -51.71 1.98 0.68
CA SER A 35 -53.12 1.85 1.01
C SER A 35 -53.95 1.01 0.03
N ASP A 36 -54.65 0.01 0.56
CA ASP A 36 -55.86 -0.56 -0.01
C ASP A 36 -57.05 0.37 0.24
N LYS A 37 -57.80 0.70 -0.82
CA LYS A 37 -59.15 1.27 -0.72
C LYS A 37 -60.17 0.21 -1.15
N GLN A 38 -60.77 -0.43 -0.16
CA GLN A 38 -62.06 -1.11 -0.27
C GLN A 38 -63.16 -0.09 -0.60
N SER A 39 -64.02 -0.39 -1.58
CA SER A 39 -65.34 0.22 -1.73
C SER A 39 -66.43 -0.83 -1.67
N ASN A 40 -67.41 -0.53 -0.81
CA ASN A 40 -68.60 -1.28 -0.39
C ASN A 40 -69.39 -2.06 -1.46
N ASP A 41 -69.90 -3.20 -0.97
CA ASP A 41 -71.01 -3.99 -1.50
C ASP A 41 -72.30 -3.18 -1.70
N VAL A 42 -72.95 -3.40 -2.86
CA VAL A 42 -74.43 -3.42 -2.95
C VAL A 42 -74.83 -4.61 -3.81
N ASN A 43 -75.54 -5.54 -3.19
CA ASN A 43 -76.14 -6.74 -3.75
C ASN A 43 -77.44 -6.38 -4.50
N VAL A 44 -77.59 -6.80 -5.77
CA VAL A 44 -78.89 -6.92 -6.46
C VAL A 44 -78.91 -8.22 -7.28
N ASN A 45 -79.96 -9.00 -7.04
CA ASN A 45 -80.26 -10.32 -7.59
C ASN A 45 -80.23 -10.45 -9.12
N GLU A 46 -79.80 -11.65 -9.52
CA GLU A 46 -80.16 -12.47 -10.68
C GLU A 46 -81.01 -11.85 -11.80
N THR A 47 -80.48 -11.92 -13.03
CA THR A 47 -81.22 -12.45 -14.18
C THR A 47 -80.24 -12.97 -15.24
N SER A 48 -80.52 -14.17 -15.72
CA SER A 48 -79.96 -14.80 -16.91
C SER A 48 -80.12 -13.92 -18.15
N ASP A 49 -79.07 -13.75 -18.94
CA ASP A 49 -79.05 -14.07 -20.38
C ASP A 49 -77.73 -13.63 -21.02
N GLU A 50 -77.31 -14.43 -22.00
CA GLU A 50 -76.18 -14.23 -22.89
C GLU A 50 -76.18 -12.84 -23.55
N SER A 51 -75.04 -12.14 -23.56
CA SER A 51 -74.51 -11.48 -24.77
C SER A 51 -73.17 -10.79 -24.51
N ASN A 52 -72.16 -11.39 -25.10
CA ASN A 52 -70.93 -10.80 -25.62
C ASN A 52 -71.02 -9.29 -25.95
N SER A 53 -70.31 -8.44 -25.21
CA SER A 53 -69.64 -7.24 -25.74
C SER A 53 -68.82 -6.54 -24.65
N ASP A 54 -67.69 -7.11 -24.24
CA ASP A 54 -66.59 -6.29 -23.74
C ASP A 54 -65.72 -5.96 -24.94
N ALA A 55 -65.41 -4.67 -25.11
CA ALA A 55 -64.61 -4.17 -26.21
C ALA A 55 -63.28 -4.95 -26.25
N ALA A 56 -63.10 -5.79 -27.28
CA ALA A 56 -61.85 -6.51 -27.49
C ALA A 56 -60.73 -5.49 -27.62
N GLU A 57 -59.89 -5.38 -26.60
CA GLU A 57 -58.65 -4.61 -26.66
C GLU A 57 -57.84 -5.15 -27.84
N SER A 58 -57.50 -4.28 -28.79
CA SER A 58 -56.79 -4.68 -30.01
C SER A 58 -55.48 -5.37 -29.64
N GLY A 59 -55.24 -6.56 -30.19
CA GLY A 59 -54.06 -7.37 -29.88
C GLY A 59 -54.19 -8.30 -28.68
N VAL A 60 -55.34 -8.35 -27.99
CA VAL A 60 -55.60 -9.26 -26.87
C VAL A 60 -56.48 -10.43 -27.30
N PHE A 61 -55.99 -11.65 -27.09
CA PHE A 61 -56.67 -12.90 -27.44
C PHE A 61 -56.92 -13.72 -26.18
N GLN A 62 -58.18 -13.82 -25.79
CA GLN A 62 -58.62 -14.59 -24.61
C GLN A 62 -58.90 -16.05 -24.99
N VAL A 63 -58.39 -17.00 -24.20
CA VAL A 63 -58.60 -18.44 -24.40
C VAL A 63 -59.09 -19.09 -23.11
N ASN A 64 -60.34 -19.52 -23.12
CA ASN A 64 -61.01 -20.06 -21.93
C ASN A 64 -60.86 -21.57 -21.73
N ASP A 65 -60.54 -22.30 -22.81
CA ASP A 65 -60.41 -23.76 -22.80
C ASP A 65 -59.60 -24.24 -24.02
N GLN A 66 -59.17 -25.50 -23.99
CA GLN A 66 -58.36 -26.12 -25.04
C GLN A 66 -59.01 -26.04 -26.43
N SER A 67 -60.35 -26.08 -26.52
CA SER A 67 -61.05 -26.15 -27.81
C SER A 67 -60.90 -24.87 -28.64
N THR A 68 -60.66 -23.74 -27.98
CA THR A 68 -60.51 -22.42 -28.62
C THR A 68 -59.04 -21.99 -28.79
N PHE A 69 -58.11 -22.79 -28.28
CA PHE A 69 -56.69 -22.44 -28.26
C PHE A 69 -56.06 -22.41 -29.65
N GLU A 70 -56.28 -23.45 -30.46
CA GLU A 70 -55.79 -23.49 -31.85
C GLU A 70 -56.38 -22.38 -32.71
N ASP A 71 -57.66 -22.09 -32.53
CA ASP A 71 -58.34 -20.99 -33.22
C ASP A 71 -57.74 -19.63 -32.86
N ALA A 72 -57.37 -19.42 -31.59
CA ALA A 72 -56.70 -18.21 -31.15
C ALA A 72 -55.32 -18.08 -31.80
N LEU A 73 -54.52 -19.15 -31.84
CA LEU A 73 -53.21 -19.14 -32.51
C LEU A 73 -53.34 -18.84 -34.01
N ASN A 74 -54.32 -19.44 -34.70
CA ASN A 74 -54.60 -19.17 -36.11
C ASN A 74 -55.03 -17.71 -36.36
N LYS A 75 -55.81 -17.11 -35.45
CA LYS A 75 -56.17 -15.69 -35.53
C LYS A 75 -54.95 -14.80 -35.31
N ILE A 76 -54.11 -15.09 -34.33
CA ILE A 76 -52.86 -14.36 -34.07
C ILE A 76 -51.96 -14.40 -35.32
N ALA A 77 -51.86 -15.56 -35.97
CA ALA A 77 -51.07 -15.73 -37.19
C ALA A 77 -51.58 -14.93 -38.40
N SER A 78 -52.90 -14.68 -38.47
CA SER A 78 -53.53 -13.91 -39.57
C SER A 78 -53.70 -12.43 -39.27
N ASP A 79 -53.53 -12.01 -38.02
CA ASP A 79 -53.59 -10.64 -37.57
C ASP A 79 -52.39 -9.81 -38.08
N ASN A 80 -52.48 -8.48 -38.10
CA ASN A 80 -51.43 -7.58 -38.62
C ASN A 80 -50.61 -6.86 -37.53
N LEU A 81 -50.91 -7.06 -36.25
CA LEU A 81 -50.20 -6.45 -35.14
C LEU A 81 -48.87 -7.18 -34.88
N SER A 82 -47.85 -6.40 -34.51
CA SER A 82 -46.52 -6.90 -34.15
C SER A 82 -46.42 -7.30 -32.68
N GLU A 83 -47.33 -6.82 -31.82
CA GLU A 83 -47.38 -7.14 -30.39
C GLU A 83 -48.75 -7.72 -30.05
N ILE A 84 -48.74 -8.85 -29.37
CA ILE A 84 -49.91 -9.67 -29.11
C ILE A 84 -49.89 -10.10 -27.65
N ARG A 85 -51.03 -10.04 -26.97
CA ARG A 85 -51.20 -10.63 -25.64
C ARG A 85 -52.17 -11.81 -25.73
N LEU A 86 -51.65 -13.00 -25.49
CA LEU A 86 -52.44 -14.23 -25.39
C LEU A 86 -52.75 -14.48 -23.91
N VAL A 87 -54.02 -14.31 -23.54
CA VAL A 87 -54.47 -14.46 -22.15
C VAL A 87 -55.19 -15.81 -22.02
N LEU A 88 -54.64 -16.68 -21.19
CA LEU A 88 -55.12 -18.02 -20.90
C LEU A 88 -55.97 -18.01 -19.62
N LYS A 89 -57.03 -18.80 -19.57
CA LYS A 89 -57.80 -18.95 -18.33
C LYS A 89 -56.96 -19.57 -17.22
N GLY A 90 -56.79 -18.84 -16.12
CA GLY A 90 -56.02 -19.23 -14.96
C GLY A 90 -56.47 -20.57 -14.36
N GLY A 91 -55.50 -21.38 -13.92
CA GLY A 91 -55.73 -22.72 -13.39
C GLY A 91 -56.16 -23.77 -14.43
N SER A 92 -56.25 -23.41 -15.71
CA SER A 92 -56.54 -24.35 -16.81
C SER A 92 -55.24 -24.81 -17.48
N SER A 93 -55.27 -25.99 -18.11
CA SER A 93 -54.12 -26.53 -18.84
C SER A 93 -54.37 -26.51 -20.35
N PHE A 94 -53.38 -26.07 -21.10
CA PHE A 94 -53.39 -25.94 -22.54
C PHE A 94 -52.24 -26.73 -23.15
N VAL A 95 -52.51 -27.51 -24.20
CA VAL A 95 -51.51 -28.29 -24.94
C VAL A 95 -51.20 -27.56 -26.24
N VAL A 96 -49.92 -27.27 -26.47
CA VAL A 96 -49.43 -26.68 -27.72
C VAL A 96 -49.63 -27.66 -28.87
N PRO A 97 -50.21 -27.21 -30.01
CA PRO A 97 -50.43 -28.08 -31.17
C PRO A 97 -49.15 -28.82 -31.56
N THR A 98 -49.26 -30.14 -31.63
CA THR A 98 -48.11 -31.02 -31.80
C THR A 98 -48.27 -31.86 -33.06
N LYS A 99 -47.23 -31.88 -33.89
CA LYS A 99 -47.13 -32.72 -35.09
C LYS A 99 -45.78 -33.42 -35.11
N ASP A 100 -45.77 -34.73 -35.34
CA ASP A 100 -44.54 -35.54 -35.39
C ASP A 100 -43.63 -35.35 -34.15
N TYR A 101 -44.27 -35.31 -32.97
CA TYR A 101 -43.67 -35.05 -31.66
C TYR A 101 -43.05 -33.64 -31.49
N VAL A 102 -43.26 -32.73 -32.44
CA VAL A 102 -42.82 -31.34 -32.39
C VAL A 102 -43.99 -30.42 -32.08
N SER A 103 -43.84 -29.59 -31.05
CA SER A 103 -44.76 -28.51 -30.72
C SER A 103 -44.15 -27.21 -31.21
N THR A 104 -44.91 -26.43 -31.98
CA THR A 104 -44.47 -25.14 -32.51
C THR A 104 -45.35 -24.03 -31.96
N PHE A 105 -44.73 -23.01 -31.38
CA PHE A 105 -45.45 -21.90 -30.73
C PHE A 105 -44.86 -20.54 -31.15
N GLY A 106 -45.70 -19.51 -31.18
CA GLY A 106 -45.31 -18.18 -31.65
C GLY A 106 -45.66 -17.93 -33.11
N VAL A 107 -45.29 -16.74 -33.61
CA VAL A 107 -45.49 -16.33 -35.01
C VAL A 107 -44.35 -15.39 -35.42
N ALA A 108 -43.74 -15.66 -36.57
CA ALA A 108 -42.62 -14.87 -37.05
C ALA A 108 -42.98 -13.38 -37.19
N ASN A 109 -42.06 -12.50 -36.83
CA ASN A 109 -42.23 -11.04 -36.81
C ASN A 109 -43.29 -10.52 -35.80
N LYS A 110 -43.72 -11.35 -34.84
CA LYS A 110 -44.58 -10.93 -33.73
C LYS A 110 -43.90 -11.18 -32.40
N LYS A 111 -44.19 -10.32 -31.42
CA LYS A 111 -43.90 -10.50 -30.00
C LYS A 111 -45.18 -10.90 -29.29
N ILE A 112 -45.21 -12.11 -28.76
CA ILE A 112 -46.38 -12.65 -28.06
C ILE A 112 -46.10 -12.70 -26.57
N THR A 113 -46.85 -11.94 -25.78
CA THR A 113 -46.88 -12.10 -24.32
C THR A 113 -47.98 -13.07 -23.94
N VAL A 114 -47.61 -14.22 -23.38
CA VAL A 114 -48.53 -15.22 -22.86
C VAL A 114 -48.73 -14.97 -21.37
N THR A 115 -49.98 -14.81 -20.96
CA THR A 115 -50.33 -14.59 -19.55
C THR A 115 -51.58 -15.34 -19.12
N SER A 116 -51.83 -15.42 -17.82
CA SER A 116 -53.06 -15.99 -17.28
C SER A 116 -54.03 -14.89 -16.83
N ASP A 117 -55.34 -15.15 -16.94
CA ASP A 117 -56.33 -14.36 -16.21
C ASP A 117 -56.31 -14.72 -14.71
N GLY A 118 -56.54 -13.69 -13.87
CA GLY A 118 -56.54 -13.85 -12.43
C GLY A 118 -55.19 -14.27 -11.82
N ASN A 119 -55.26 -14.83 -10.61
CA ASN A 119 -54.09 -15.12 -9.78
C ASN A 119 -53.54 -16.55 -9.94
N ASN A 120 -54.31 -17.46 -10.53
CA ASN A 120 -53.88 -18.84 -10.74
C ASN A 120 -53.20 -18.96 -12.10
N ARG A 121 -51.99 -19.52 -12.16
CA ARG A 121 -51.29 -19.75 -13.43
C ARG A 121 -52.04 -20.78 -14.27
N ALA A 122 -52.22 -20.49 -15.54
CA ALA A 122 -52.53 -21.47 -16.57
C ALA A 122 -51.26 -22.26 -16.91
N THR A 123 -51.40 -23.53 -17.22
CA THR A 123 -50.30 -24.40 -17.63
C THR A 123 -50.25 -24.53 -19.14
N LEU A 124 -49.10 -24.27 -19.75
CA LEU A 124 -48.83 -24.45 -21.17
C LEU A 124 -47.88 -25.63 -21.39
N HIS A 125 -48.41 -26.72 -21.95
CA HIS A 125 -47.68 -27.96 -22.19
C HIS A 125 -47.11 -28.01 -23.60
N PHE A 126 -45.80 -28.21 -23.67
CA PHE A 126 -45.06 -28.49 -24.88
C PHE A 126 -44.72 -29.97 -24.98
N SER A 127 -44.59 -30.46 -26.22
CA SER A 127 -44.20 -31.84 -26.52
C SER A 127 -42.71 -32.10 -26.24
N ASN A 128 -42.24 -33.31 -26.56
CA ASN A 128 -40.85 -33.72 -26.39
C ASN A 128 -39.81 -32.87 -27.16
N ARG A 129 -40.25 -32.09 -28.16
CA ARG A 129 -39.42 -31.15 -28.89
C ARG A 129 -40.23 -29.89 -29.12
N ALA A 130 -39.94 -28.88 -28.31
CA ALA A 130 -40.59 -27.57 -28.38
C ALA A 130 -39.77 -26.64 -29.28
N ILE A 131 -40.37 -25.99 -30.26
CA ILE A 131 -39.67 -25.03 -31.13
C ILE A 131 -40.49 -23.74 -31.21
N LEU A 132 -39.89 -22.62 -30.81
CA LEU A 132 -40.50 -21.31 -31.01
C LEU A 132 -40.40 -20.88 -32.48
N SER A 133 -41.40 -20.13 -32.93
CA SER A 133 -41.52 -19.61 -34.30
C SER A 133 -41.69 -18.09 -34.33
N GLY A 134 -41.58 -17.44 -33.16
CA GLY A 134 -41.59 -15.99 -32.97
C GLY A 134 -41.25 -15.64 -31.53
N SER A 135 -40.96 -14.36 -31.28
CA SER A 135 -40.58 -13.85 -29.96
C SER A 135 -41.70 -14.04 -28.95
N CYS A 136 -41.36 -14.52 -27.76
CA CYS A 136 -42.32 -14.86 -26.72
C CYS A 136 -41.91 -14.33 -25.34
N THR A 137 -42.86 -13.78 -24.60
CA THR A 137 -42.72 -13.47 -23.18
C THR A 137 -43.75 -14.28 -22.41
N PHE A 138 -43.29 -15.15 -21.51
CA PHE A 138 -44.12 -15.93 -20.60
C PHE A 138 -44.20 -15.21 -19.24
N ASP A 139 -45.38 -14.71 -18.91
CA ASP A 139 -45.63 -13.94 -17.69
C ASP A 139 -46.88 -14.46 -16.97
N ASN A 140 -46.74 -14.81 -15.69
CA ASN A 140 -47.83 -15.40 -14.91
C ASN A 140 -48.43 -16.68 -15.56
N VAL A 141 -47.57 -17.57 -16.08
CA VAL A 141 -47.97 -18.89 -16.60
C VAL A 141 -47.02 -19.97 -16.09
N GLU A 142 -47.45 -21.23 -16.12
CA GLU A 142 -46.57 -22.38 -15.93
C GLU A 142 -46.22 -22.97 -17.30
N VAL A 143 -44.94 -23.04 -17.65
CA VAL A 143 -44.46 -23.61 -18.91
C VAL A 143 -43.87 -24.99 -18.64
N VAL A 144 -44.46 -26.01 -19.22
CA VAL A 144 -44.06 -27.41 -19.01
C VAL A 144 -43.60 -28.02 -20.32
N GLY A 145 -42.37 -28.50 -20.37
CA GLY A 145 -41.78 -29.19 -21.53
C GLY A 145 -41.31 -30.60 -21.16
N SER A 146 -41.77 -31.61 -21.89
CA SER A 146 -41.39 -33.00 -21.62
C SER A 146 -40.04 -33.42 -22.22
N GLY A 147 -39.39 -32.55 -23.00
CA GLY A 147 -38.11 -32.78 -23.65
C GLY A 147 -37.42 -31.45 -24.02
N LYS A 148 -36.47 -31.48 -24.95
CA LYS A 148 -35.69 -30.28 -25.35
C LYS A 148 -36.56 -29.12 -25.83
N PHE A 149 -36.24 -27.92 -25.35
CA PHE A 149 -36.93 -26.67 -25.69
C PHE A 149 -36.01 -25.75 -26.51
N TYR A 150 -36.42 -25.36 -27.71
CA TYR A 150 -35.64 -24.51 -28.61
C TYR A 150 -36.33 -23.16 -28.79
N CYS A 151 -35.67 -22.08 -28.33
CA CYS A 151 -36.12 -20.70 -28.54
C CYS A 151 -35.91 -20.25 -29.98
N ASN A 152 -35.11 -21.00 -30.75
CA ASN A 152 -35.00 -20.92 -32.21
C ASN A 152 -34.55 -19.53 -32.71
N GLY A 153 -33.73 -18.84 -31.92
CA GLY A 153 -33.19 -17.52 -32.26
C GLY A 153 -34.17 -16.36 -32.12
N PHE A 154 -35.22 -16.52 -31.32
CA PHE A 154 -36.17 -15.45 -31.02
C PHE A 154 -36.02 -14.93 -29.58
N ASP A 155 -36.23 -13.63 -29.38
CA ASP A 155 -36.34 -13.02 -28.05
C ASP A 155 -37.32 -13.83 -27.18
N THR A 156 -36.80 -14.45 -26.13
CA THR A 156 -37.57 -15.31 -25.25
C THR A 156 -37.36 -14.91 -23.79
N VAL A 157 -38.45 -14.59 -23.10
CA VAL A 157 -38.40 -14.13 -21.71
C VAL A 157 -39.34 -14.97 -20.86
N PHE A 158 -38.81 -15.61 -19.82
CA PHE A 158 -39.58 -16.21 -18.73
C PHE A 158 -39.46 -15.28 -17.53
N THR A 159 -40.52 -14.55 -17.22
CA THR A 159 -40.50 -13.55 -16.14
C THR A 159 -40.47 -14.21 -14.76
N ARG A 160 -40.18 -13.42 -13.71
CA ARG A 160 -40.25 -13.87 -12.31
C ARG A 160 -41.61 -14.38 -11.84
N ASN A 161 -42.69 -14.04 -12.56
CA ASN A 161 -44.03 -14.52 -12.22
C ASN A 161 -44.34 -15.89 -12.86
N CYS A 162 -43.49 -16.34 -13.79
CA CYS A 162 -43.60 -17.61 -14.47
C CYS A 162 -43.05 -18.76 -13.60
N GLU A 163 -43.56 -19.97 -13.84
CA GLU A 163 -42.94 -21.21 -13.37
C GLU A 163 -42.50 -22.02 -14.59
N LEU A 164 -41.22 -22.40 -14.66
CA LEU A 164 -40.63 -23.11 -15.80
C LEU A 164 -40.26 -24.53 -15.38
N LYS A 165 -40.79 -25.54 -16.07
CA LYS A 165 -40.57 -26.96 -15.76
C LYS A 165 -40.20 -27.71 -17.03
N LEU A 166 -38.90 -27.79 -17.30
CA LEU A 166 -38.37 -28.51 -18.45
C LEU A 166 -37.66 -29.77 -17.99
N SER A 167 -38.06 -30.92 -18.54
CA SER A 167 -37.43 -32.21 -18.20
C SER A 167 -36.03 -32.39 -18.79
N GLU A 168 -35.66 -31.59 -19.79
CA GLU A 168 -34.38 -31.66 -20.50
C GLU A 168 -33.87 -30.22 -20.81
N THR A 169 -32.84 -30.11 -21.64
CA THR A 169 -32.14 -28.86 -21.97
C THR A 169 -33.01 -27.79 -22.64
N LEU A 170 -32.76 -26.52 -22.29
CA LEU A 170 -33.19 -25.36 -23.06
C LEU A 170 -32.06 -24.86 -23.96
N TYR A 171 -32.36 -24.67 -25.25
CA TYR A 171 -31.47 -24.04 -26.23
C TYR A 171 -32.05 -22.68 -26.66
N GLY A 172 -31.25 -21.62 -26.60
CA GLY A 172 -31.63 -20.30 -27.12
C GLY A 172 -31.69 -20.27 -28.65
N GLY A 173 -30.87 -21.09 -29.31
CA GLY A 173 -30.82 -21.22 -30.75
C GLY A 173 -31.74 -22.31 -31.32
N GLY A 174 -31.43 -22.70 -32.56
CA GLY A 174 -32.23 -23.63 -33.36
C GLY A 174 -31.89 -25.10 -33.13
N TYR A 175 -32.81 -25.98 -33.55
CA TYR A 175 -32.56 -27.41 -33.68
C TYR A 175 -31.96 -27.70 -35.06
N LYS A 176 -30.70 -28.17 -35.11
CA LYS A 176 -29.96 -28.52 -36.33
C LYS A 176 -29.97 -27.41 -37.38
N SER A 177 -30.00 -26.16 -36.95
CA SER A 177 -30.17 -24.98 -37.80
C SER A 177 -29.37 -23.81 -37.28
N THR A 178 -28.84 -23.02 -38.21
CA THR A 178 -28.19 -21.76 -37.90
C THR A 178 -29.24 -20.66 -37.78
N VAL A 179 -29.14 -19.85 -36.73
CA VAL A 179 -30.04 -18.72 -36.45
C VAL A 179 -29.27 -17.40 -36.49
N ASP A 180 -29.99 -16.29 -36.57
CA ASP A 180 -29.38 -14.96 -36.71
C ASP A 180 -28.71 -14.48 -35.42
N HIS A 181 -29.43 -14.51 -34.30
CA HIS A 181 -28.97 -14.13 -32.95
C HIS A 181 -29.77 -14.92 -31.90
N THR A 182 -29.40 -14.84 -30.62
CA THR A 182 -30.23 -15.37 -29.52
C THR A 182 -30.33 -14.37 -28.38
N HIS A 183 -31.50 -14.30 -27.75
CA HIS A 183 -31.72 -13.49 -26.55
C HIS A 183 -32.72 -14.20 -25.62
N VAL A 184 -32.21 -14.80 -24.54
CA VAL A 184 -33.00 -15.57 -23.59
C VAL A 184 -32.82 -15.01 -22.18
N VAL A 185 -33.94 -14.72 -21.51
CA VAL A 185 -33.96 -14.28 -20.10
C VAL A 185 -34.84 -15.24 -19.31
N ILE A 186 -34.29 -15.82 -18.24
CA ILE A 186 -34.96 -16.77 -17.36
C ILE A 186 -34.90 -16.25 -15.92
N ALA A 187 -35.88 -15.42 -15.56
CA ALA A 187 -36.10 -14.95 -14.20
C ALA A 187 -37.09 -15.83 -13.41
N ALA A 188 -37.65 -16.85 -14.07
CA ALA A 188 -38.67 -17.74 -13.51
C ALA A 188 -38.13 -18.66 -12.40
N SER A 189 -39.03 -19.15 -11.55
CA SER A 189 -38.76 -20.27 -10.65
C SER A 189 -39.05 -21.61 -11.33
N GLY A 190 -38.50 -22.71 -10.82
CA GLY A 190 -38.88 -24.05 -11.25
C GLY A 190 -37.67 -24.94 -11.46
N TYR A 191 -37.61 -25.66 -12.59
CA TYR A 191 -36.45 -26.48 -12.93
C TYR A 191 -36.24 -26.61 -14.44
N ILE A 192 -34.98 -26.80 -14.81
CA ILE A 192 -34.57 -27.22 -16.15
C ILE A 192 -33.65 -28.42 -15.96
N ASN A 193 -33.93 -29.50 -16.69
CA ASN A 193 -33.15 -30.72 -16.66
C ASN A 193 -32.81 -31.22 -15.22
N PRO A 194 -33.82 -31.55 -14.41
CA PRO A 194 -33.60 -31.93 -13.01
C PRO A 194 -33.15 -33.40 -12.84
N GLY A 195 -32.80 -34.12 -13.91
CA GLY A 195 -32.51 -35.54 -13.87
C GLY A 195 -31.36 -35.97 -14.78
N ASN A 196 -30.69 -37.07 -14.41
CA ASN A 196 -29.40 -37.47 -15.00
C ASN A 196 -29.48 -38.16 -16.38
N SER A 197 -30.65 -38.20 -17.03
CA SER A 197 -30.88 -39.02 -18.24
C SER A 197 -30.98 -38.24 -19.55
N ALA A 198 -30.91 -36.90 -19.52
CA ALA A 198 -31.24 -36.03 -20.66
C ALA A 198 -30.04 -35.48 -21.45
N GLY A 199 -28.81 -35.92 -21.13
CA GLY A 199 -27.58 -35.32 -21.62
C GLY A 199 -26.89 -34.50 -20.54
N LEU A 200 -25.80 -33.82 -20.91
CA LEU A 200 -24.93 -33.07 -19.98
C LEU A 200 -25.27 -31.57 -19.91
N HIS A 201 -26.40 -31.12 -20.45
CA HIS A 201 -26.68 -29.70 -20.67
C HIS A 201 -27.96 -29.23 -19.96
N ASP A 202 -27.88 -28.12 -19.24
CA ASP A 202 -29.05 -27.50 -18.63
C ASP A 202 -29.58 -26.37 -19.51
N VAL A 203 -28.79 -25.31 -19.73
CA VAL A 203 -29.19 -24.15 -20.53
C VAL A 203 -28.07 -23.71 -21.46
N ILE A 204 -28.35 -23.70 -22.75
CA ILE A 204 -27.39 -23.38 -23.81
C ILE A 204 -27.89 -22.14 -24.56
N GLY A 205 -27.09 -21.08 -24.61
CA GLY A 205 -27.47 -19.82 -25.23
C GLY A 205 -27.62 -19.89 -26.75
N GLY A 206 -26.87 -20.77 -27.42
CA GLY A 206 -26.86 -20.95 -28.86
C GLY A 206 -27.63 -22.17 -29.35
N SER A 207 -27.30 -22.60 -30.57
CA SER A 207 -28.02 -23.65 -31.31
C SER A 207 -27.49 -25.05 -30.98
N TYR A 208 -28.37 -26.05 -31.06
CA TYR A 208 -27.99 -27.46 -31.06
C TYR A 208 -27.72 -27.92 -32.50
N GLN A 209 -26.53 -28.43 -32.79
CA GLN A 209 -26.10 -28.88 -34.12
C GLN A 209 -26.27 -27.82 -35.22
N GLY A 210 -26.13 -26.56 -34.84
CA GLY A 210 -26.23 -25.39 -35.70
C GLY A 210 -25.42 -24.25 -35.11
N SER A 211 -25.38 -23.10 -35.78
CA SER A 211 -24.58 -21.94 -35.34
C SER A 211 -25.46 -20.74 -35.02
N VAL A 212 -24.84 -19.65 -34.56
CA VAL A 212 -25.45 -18.34 -34.46
C VAL A 212 -24.59 -17.36 -35.28
N GLU A 213 -25.19 -16.62 -36.21
CA GLU A 213 -24.45 -15.71 -37.09
C GLU A 213 -23.93 -14.46 -36.38
N HIS A 214 -24.67 -13.96 -35.40
CA HIS A 214 -24.36 -12.75 -34.63
C HIS A 214 -24.27 -13.05 -33.13
N ASP A 215 -24.86 -12.20 -32.29
CA ASP A 215 -24.68 -12.22 -30.84
C ASP A 215 -25.58 -13.26 -30.14
N THR A 216 -25.11 -13.77 -29.00
CA THR A 216 -25.91 -14.56 -28.06
C THR A 216 -25.98 -13.86 -26.71
N TYR A 217 -27.18 -13.84 -26.13
CA TYR A 217 -27.43 -13.34 -24.79
C TYR A 217 -28.26 -14.35 -24.00
N LEU A 218 -27.74 -14.79 -22.86
CA LEU A 218 -28.40 -15.69 -21.92
C LEU A 218 -28.35 -15.09 -20.52
N GLU A 219 -29.49 -14.87 -19.89
CA GLU A 219 -29.60 -14.45 -18.49
C GLU A 219 -30.41 -15.48 -17.69
N ILE A 220 -29.88 -15.88 -16.55
CA ILE A 220 -30.54 -16.74 -15.56
C ILE A 220 -30.50 -16.00 -14.22
N SER A 221 -31.64 -15.46 -13.78
CA SER A 221 -31.76 -14.63 -12.57
C SER A 221 -32.90 -15.05 -11.64
N GLY A 222 -33.44 -16.25 -11.89
CA GLY A 222 -34.57 -16.82 -11.15
C GLY A 222 -34.18 -17.68 -9.95
N ASP A 223 -35.02 -18.67 -9.67
CA ASP A 223 -34.81 -19.71 -8.66
C ASP A 223 -35.06 -21.08 -9.32
N LEU A 224 -34.04 -21.53 -10.06
CA LEU A 224 -34.13 -22.71 -10.91
C LEU A 224 -33.33 -23.87 -10.31
N GLY A 225 -34.00 -25.02 -10.19
CA GLY A 225 -33.36 -26.31 -10.05
C GLY A 225 -32.75 -26.78 -11.37
N MET A 226 -31.59 -27.44 -11.29
CA MET A 226 -30.76 -27.91 -12.39
C MET A 226 -29.95 -29.14 -11.93
N THR A 227 -29.36 -29.87 -12.86
CA THR A 227 -28.48 -30.98 -12.50
C THR A 227 -27.05 -30.45 -12.30
N SER A 228 -26.52 -30.56 -11.08
CA SER A 228 -25.14 -30.13 -10.81
C SER A 228 -24.11 -30.80 -11.72
N GLY A 229 -23.09 -30.03 -12.10
CA GLY A 229 -22.02 -30.44 -13.01
C GLY A 229 -22.39 -30.42 -14.51
N ASN A 230 -23.66 -30.20 -14.86
CA ASN A 230 -24.06 -29.98 -16.25
C ASN A 230 -23.71 -28.58 -16.73
N HIS A 231 -23.69 -28.44 -18.06
CA HIS A 231 -23.18 -27.26 -18.76
C HIS A 231 -24.24 -26.16 -18.88
N VAL A 232 -23.84 -24.95 -18.50
CA VAL A 232 -24.51 -23.69 -18.84
C VAL A 232 -23.51 -22.80 -19.57
N ASN A 233 -23.75 -22.55 -20.86
CA ASN A 233 -22.85 -21.74 -21.69
C ASN A 233 -23.62 -20.90 -22.73
N PRO A 234 -23.08 -19.75 -23.18
CA PRO A 234 -23.74 -18.90 -24.16
C PRO A 234 -23.57 -19.38 -25.61
N GLY A 235 -22.86 -20.49 -25.82
CA GLY A 235 -22.43 -21.01 -27.12
C GLY A 235 -23.38 -21.98 -27.80
N CYS A 236 -22.92 -22.56 -28.90
CA CYS A 236 -23.61 -23.62 -29.62
C CYS A 236 -23.03 -24.99 -29.26
N MET A 237 -23.79 -26.06 -29.48
CA MET A 237 -23.33 -27.42 -29.13
C MET A 237 -23.45 -28.37 -30.31
N ARG A 238 -22.42 -29.21 -30.54
CA ARG A 238 -22.43 -30.23 -31.60
C ARG A 238 -23.25 -31.46 -31.25
N GLY A 239 -23.45 -31.74 -29.97
CA GLY A 239 -24.27 -32.82 -29.46
C GLY A 239 -24.85 -32.42 -28.11
N ASP A 240 -25.51 -33.34 -27.42
CA ASP A 240 -26.09 -33.12 -26.07
C ASP A 240 -25.25 -33.73 -24.94
N GLY A 241 -24.01 -34.10 -25.24
CA GLY A 241 -23.12 -34.82 -24.32
C GLY A 241 -23.32 -36.34 -24.30
N SER A 242 -24.34 -36.89 -24.99
CA SER A 242 -24.49 -38.33 -25.13
C SER A 242 -23.53 -38.92 -26.18
N SER A 243 -23.10 -40.17 -25.95
CA SER A 243 -22.06 -40.79 -26.76
C SER A 243 -22.45 -40.88 -28.24
N GLY A 244 -21.67 -40.18 -29.07
CA GLY A 244 -21.80 -40.20 -30.52
C GLY A 244 -22.89 -39.28 -31.11
N ASP A 245 -23.62 -38.52 -30.30
CA ASP A 245 -24.65 -37.60 -30.80
C ASP A 245 -24.09 -36.47 -31.66
N GLY A 246 -22.88 -35.99 -31.34
CA GLY A 246 -22.16 -35.01 -32.15
C GLY A 246 -21.42 -35.57 -33.36
N ASN A 247 -21.42 -36.89 -33.58
CA ASN A 247 -20.63 -37.50 -34.64
C ASN A 247 -21.12 -37.06 -36.03
N GLY A 248 -20.21 -36.52 -36.83
CA GLY A 248 -20.51 -36.02 -38.17
C GLY A 248 -21.22 -34.66 -38.20
N CYS A 249 -21.49 -34.05 -37.03
CA CYS A 249 -21.91 -32.66 -36.96
C CYS A 249 -20.71 -31.76 -37.36
N PRO A 250 -20.89 -30.78 -38.28
CA PRO A 250 -19.86 -29.80 -38.55
C PRO A 250 -19.52 -28.99 -37.28
N SER A 251 -18.37 -28.34 -37.28
CA SER A 251 -18.02 -27.35 -36.25
C SER A 251 -19.10 -26.28 -36.18
N VAL A 252 -19.43 -25.86 -34.96
CA VAL A 252 -20.41 -24.83 -34.67
C VAL A 252 -19.71 -23.57 -34.17
N TYR A 253 -20.35 -22.41 -34.36
CA TYR A 253 -19.79 -21.14 -33.97
C TYR A 253 -20.86 -20.16 -33.49
N VAL A 254 -20.42 -19.15 -32.73
CA VAL A 254 -21.12 -17.88 -32.51
C VAL A 254 -20.33 -16.80 -33.24
N GLY A 255 -20.96 -16.14 -34.21
CA GLY A 255 -20.29 -15.17 -35.08
C GLY A 255 -20.08 -13.80 -34.46
N GLY A 256 -20.92 -13.42 -33.51
CA GLY A 256 -20.83 -12.18 -32.73
C GLY A 256 -20.30 -12.39 -31.31
N ASN A 257 -20.66 -11.48 -30.41
CA ASN A 257 -20.33 -11.56 -28.98
C ASN A 257 -21.29 -12.51 -28.26
N ALA A 258 -20.80 -13.15 -27.22
CA ALA A 258 -21.57 -14.06 -26.37
C ALA A 258 -21.58 -13.55 -24.94
N THR A 259 -22.76 -13.45 -24.33
CA THR A 259 -22.91 -13.01 -22.93
C THR A 259 -23.78 -13.99 -22.16
N LEU A 260 -23.27 -14.43 -21.01
CA LEU A 260 -24.00 -15.22 -20.03
C LEU A 260 -24.03 -14.46 -18.70
N VAL A 261 -25.22 -14.17 -18.20
CA VAL A 261 -25.45 -13.66 -16.85
C VAL A 261 -26.06 -14.76 -16.00
N TYR A 262 -25.44 -15.06 -14.86
CA TYR A 262 -25.91 -16.06 -13.90
C TYR A 262 -26.03 -15.44 -12.51
N ASP A 263 -27.26 -15.36 -12.01
CA ASP A 263 -27.62 -14.79 -10.71
C ASP A 263 -28.76 -15.62 -10.09
N ASN A 264 -28.59 -16.95 -10.10
CA ASN A 264 -29.60 -17.91 -9.65
C ASN A 264 -29.68 -17.92 -8.11
N ALA A 265 -30.87 -17.68 -7.57
CA ALA A 265 -31.09 -17.69 -6.12
C ALA A 265 -31.03 -19.10 -5.52
N ASN A 266 -31.14 -20.14 -6.35
CA ASN A 266 -31.07 -21.52 -5.90
C ASN A 266 -29.62 -21.94 -5.59
N CYS A 267 -29.33 -22.17 -4.32
CA CYS A 267 -28.01 -22.61 -3.84
C CYS A 267 -27.93 -24.12 -3.57
N GLU A 268 -28.91 -24.92 -4.04
CA GLU A 268 -28.86 -26.39 -3.96
C GLU A 268 -28.33 -27.02 -5.25
N VAL A 269 -27.98 -26.19 -6.23
CA VAL A 269 -27.54 -26.61 -7.57
C VAL A 269 -26.23 -25.92 -7.93
N SER A 270 -25.37 -26.66 -8.63
CA SER A 270 -24.02 -26.22 -8.96
C SER A 270 -23.67 -26.60 -10.40
N PRO A 271 -24.22 -25.90 -11.42
CA PRO A 271 -23.85 -26.13 -12.81
C PRO A 271 -22.40 -25.70 -13.08
N ALA A 272 -21.82 -26.21 -14.16
CA ALA A 272 -20.58 -25.68 -14.73
C ALA A 272 -20.92 -24.48 -15.62
N ILE A 273 -20.31 -23.32 -15.34
CA ILE A 273 -20.50 -22.10 -16.11
C ILE A 273 -19.32 -21.92 -17.07
N GLU A 274 -19.60 -21.96 -18.35
CA GLU A 274 -18.55 -22.08 -19.36
C GLU A 274 -18.67 -20.99 -20.42
N GLY A 275 -17.53 -20.43 -20.84
CA GLY A 275 -17.47 -19.51 -21.96
C GLY A 275 -17.76 -20.22 -23.28
N THR A 276 -17.17 -21.40 -23.48
CA THR A 276 -17.40 -22.26 -24.65
C THR A 276 -17.16 -23.74 -24.34
N TYR A 277 -17.90 -24.61 -25.04
CA TYR A 277 -17.72 -26.07 -25.04
C TYR A 277 -17.91 -26.61 -26.47
N GLY A 278 -16.83 -26.93 -27.18
CA GLY A 278 -16.86 -27.44 -28.55
C GLY A 278 -17.41 -26.44 -29.58
N CYS A 279 -17.29 -25.14 -29.30
CA CYS A 279 -17.80 -24.04 -30.14
C CYS A 279 -16.73 -22.97 -30.38
N GLU A 280 -16.60 -22.51 -31.61
CA GLU A 280 -15.78 -21.34 -31.94
C GLU A 280 -16.56 -20.06 -31.59
N MET A 281 -16.05 -19.28 -30.64
CA MET A 281 -16.57 -17.95 -30.29
C MET A 281 -15.80 -16.90 -31.07
N ARG A 282 -16.39 -16.32 -32.12
CA ARG A 282 -15.70 -15.38 -33.01
C ARG A 282 -15.60 -13.96 -32.45
N GLY A 283 -16.52 -13.58 -31.57
CA GLY A 283 -16.51 -12.31 -30.85
C GLY A 283 -15.96 -12.44 -29.43
N ASN A 284 -16.26 -11.44 -28.61
CA ASN A 284 -15.92 -11.45 -27.18
C ASN A 284 -16.91 -12.32 -26.40
N VAL A 285 -16.42 -12.91 -25.31
CA VAL A 285 -17.22 -13.71 -24.37
C VAL A 285 -17.22 -13.01 -23.02
N THR A 286 -18.41 -12.83 -22.44
CA THR A 286 -18.59 -12.30 -21.08
C THR A 286 -19.39 -13.30 -20.23
N LEU A 287 -18.81 -13.70 -19.10
CA LEU A 287 -19.46 -14.49 -18.06
C LEU A 287 -19.66 -13.58 -16.84
N ASP A 288 -20.89 -13.17 -16.56
CA ASP A 288 -21.28 -12.35 -15.40
C ASP A 288 -22.02 -13.22 -14.39
N VAL A 289 -21.26 -13.82 -13.47
CA VAL A 289 -21.72 -14.81 -12.49
C VAL A 289 -21.79 -14.15 -11.13
N ARG A 290 -22.97 -13.70 -10.72
CA ARG A 290 -23.14 -12.77 -9.59
C ARG A 290 -23.37 -13.46 -8.24
N SER A 291 -24.14 -14.54 -8.23
CA SER A 291 -24.48 -15.31 -7.02
C SER A 291 -25.00 -16.71 -7.34
N GLY A 292 -25.15 -17.54 -6.30
CA GLY A 292 -25.55 -18.94 -6.40
C GLY A 292 -24.41 -19.88 -6.04
N GLU A 293 -24.52 -21.15 -6.40
CA GLU A 293 -23.42 -22.11 -6.35
C GLU A 293 -23.08 -22.55 -7.78
N THR A 294 -21.79 -22.75 -8.05
CA THR A 294 -21.28 -23.24 -9.34
C THR A 294 -20.29 -24.36 -9.11
N ASN A 295 -20.27 -25.34 -10.00
CA ASN A 295 -19.21 -26.33 -10.02
C ASN A 295 -17.90 -25.65 -10.42
N GLU A 296 -17.82 -25.07 -11.61
CA GLU A 296 -16.64 -24.33 -12.10
C GLU A 296 -17.11 -23.08 -12.86
N ILE A 297 -16.22 -22.08 -12.97
CA ILE A 297 -16.36 -20.99 -13.94
C ILE A 297 -15.13 -21.01 -14.84
N CYS A 298 -15.27 -21.45 -16.09
CA CYS A 298 -14.15 -21.51 -17.02
C CYS A 298 -14.44 -20.84 -18.36
N GLY A 299 -13.43 -20.26 -19.00
CA GLY A 299 -13.59 -19.65 -20.33
C GLY A 299 -13.71 -20.69 -21.43
N THR A 300 -12.99 -21.80 -21.34
CA THR A 300 -12.94 -22.83 -22.38
C THR A 300 -12.96 -24.24 -21.77
N GLU A 301 -13.96 -25.03 -22.16
CA GLU A 301 -14.16 -26.41 -21.70
C GLU A 301 -14.23 -27.38 -22.88
N GLY A 302 -14.05 -28.69 -22.68
CA GLY A 302 -14.19 -29.69 -23.74
C GLY A 302 -12.95 -29.84 -24.64
N ASP A 303 -13.14 -30.09 -25.93
CA ASP A 303 -12.01 -30.33 -26.86
C ASP A 303 -11.29 -29.00 -27.19
N ALA A 304 -10.02 -28.90 -26.83
CA ALA A 304 -9.21 -27.68 -26.99
C ALA A 304 -9.09 -27.22 -28.46
N SER A 305 -9.18 -28.14 -29.42
CA SER A 305 -9.13 -27.82 -30.85
C SER A 305 -10.45 -27.22 -31.39
N GLU A 306 -11.54 -27.33 -30.63
CA GLU A 306 -12.87 -26.86 -31.00
C GLU A 306 -13.36 -25.70 -30.12
N SER A 307 -12.90 -25.64 -28.87
CA SER A 307 -13.23 -24.62 -27.86
C SER A 307 -12.30 -23.42 -27.95
N ILE A 308 -12.55 -22.57 -28.94
CA ILE A 308 -11.69 -21.42 -29.27
C ILE A 308 -12.46 -20.12 -29.04
N ILE A 309 -11.81 -19.14 -28.42
CA ILE A 309 -12.29 -17.76 -28.34
C ILE A 309 -11.37 -16.87 -29.17
N ASP A 310 -11.90 -16.27 -30.24
CA ASP A 310 -11.15 -15.36 -31.11
C ASP A 310 -11.06 -13.93 -30.53
N GLY A 311 -12.08 -13.53 -29.76
CA GLY A 311 -12.11 -12.25 -29.07
C GLY A 311 -11.47 -12.29 -27.68
N ASN A 312 -11.88 -11.33 -26.84
CA ASN A 312 -11.51 -11.28 -25.43
C ASN A 312 -12.47 -12.13 -24.59
N LEU A 313 -11.96 -12.68 -23.50
CA LEU A 313 -12.75 -13.28 -22.44
C LEU A 313 -12.78 -12.36 -21.23
N HIS A 314 -13.98 -12.13 -20.70
CA HIS A 314 -14.20 -11.42 -19.44
C HIS A 314 -15.04 -12.28 -18.50
N ILE A 315 -14.45 -12.70 -17.38
CA ILE A 315 -15.16 -13.36 -16.29
C ILE A 315 -15.35 -12.35 -15.16
N ILE A 316 -16.59 -12.19 -14.72
CA ILE A 316 -16.99 -11.36 -13.59
C ILE A 316 -17.64 -12.33 -12.59
N ALA A 317 -16.95 -12.62 -11.50
CA ALA A 317 -17.40 -13.53 -10.45
C ALA A 317 -17.75 -12.76 -9.18
N GLY A 318 -18.97 -12.95 -8.68
CA GLY A 318 -19.56 -12.12 -7.65
C GLY A 318 -20.07 -10.79 -8.20
N SER A 319 -20.47 -9.90 -7.29
CA SER A 319 -20.92 -8.55 -7.63
C SER A 319 -20.65 -7.59 -6.47
N GLU A 320 -20.18 -6.39 -6.78
CA GLU A 320 -20.05 -5.30 -5.79
C GLU A 320 -21.37 -5.01 -5.08
N SER A 321 -22.52 -5.15 -5.77
CA SER A 321 -23.84 -4.94 -5.18
C SER A 321 -24.19 -5.94 -4.08
N TYR A 322 -23.49 -7.08 -4.02
CA TYR A 322 -23.69 -8.15 -3.05
C TYR A 322 -22.58 -8.22 -1.99
N ALA A 323 -21.58 -7.34 -2.09
CA ALA A 323 -20.53 -7.23 -1.08
C ALA A 323 -21.15 -7.02 0.31
N ASN A 324 -20.66 -7.79 1.30
CA ASN A 324 -21.11 -7.81 2.68
C ASN A 324 -22.58 -8.23 2.88
N SER A 325 -23.19 -8.90 1.90
CA SER A 325 -24.52 -9.50 2.03
C SER A 325 -24.43 -11.02 2.27
N ASP A 326 -25.60 -11.65 2.48
CA ASP A 326 -25.73 -13.12 2.52
C ASP A 326 -25.85 -13.73 1.11
N ARG A 327 -25.91 -12.90 0.06
CA ARG A 327 -26.02 -13.34 -1.32
C ARG A 327 -24.63 -13.65 -1.88
N ILE A 328 -24.16 -14.86 -1.61
CA ILE A 328 -22.83 -15.34 -2.00
C ILE A 328 -22.82 -15.97 -3.39
N LEU A 329 -21.64 -15.97 -4.02
CA LEU A 329 -21.25 -16.93 -5.03
C LEU A 329 -20.36 -17.98 -4.37
N ARG A 330 -20.85 -19.21 -4.28
CA ARG A 330 -20.10 -20.35 -3.73
C ARG A 330 -19.42 -21.12 -4.87
N LEU A 331 -18.12 -21.32 -4.72
CA LEU A 331 -17.32 -22.25 -5.52
C LEU A 331 -17.08 -23.53 -4.70
N GLY A 332 -17.26 -24.70 -5.33
CA GLY A 332 -17.18 -26.00 -4.65
C GLY A 332 -15.84 -26.72 -4.83
N GLY A 333 -15.26 -27.26 -3.75
CA GLY A 333 -14.02 -28.05 -3.82
C GLY A 333 -12.86 -27.29 -4.48
N ASN A 334 -12.07 -27.97 -5.31
CA ASN A 334 -10.97 -27.36 -6.10
C ASN A 334 -11.39 -26.74 -7.44
N TRP A 335 -12.69 -26.65 -7.72
CA TRP A 335 -13.17 -26.13 -8.97
C TRP A 335 -13.23 -24.61 -8.93
N GLY A 336 -12.22 -24.00 -9.54
CA GLY A 336 -11.94 -22.58 -9.44
C GLY A 336 -12.56 -21.72 -10.53
N ILE A 337 -11.92 -20.57 -10.73
CA ILE A 337 -12.19 -19.67 -11.85
C ILE A 337 -11.00 -19.76 -12.81
N THR A 338 -11.26 -20.20 -14.04
CA THR A 338 -10.20 -20.37 -15.05
C THR A 338 -10.48 -19.54 -16.29
N GLY A 339 -9.52 -18.74 -16.74
CA GLY A 339 -9.61 -18.02 -18.01
C GLY A 339 -9.50 -18.97 -19.20
N ALA A 340 -8.29 -19.18 -19.71
CA ALA A 340 -8.04 -20.21 -20.73
C ALA A 340 -7.79 -21.58 -20.07
N GLY A 341 -8.52 -22.60 -20.50
CA GLY A 341 -8.49 -23.95 -19.95
C GLY A 341 -9.48 -24.20 -18.81
N ASN A 342 -9.29 -25.31 -18.12
CA ASN A 342 -10.09 -25.78 -16.99
C ASN A 342 -9.24 -26.63 -16.04
N LEU A 343 -9.84 -27.06 -14.93
CA LEU A 343 -9.17 -27.86 -13.89
C LEU A 343 -8.47 -29.12 -14.42
N PHE A 344 -8.98 -29.74 -15.48
CA PHE A 344 -8.45 -30.99 -16.05
C PHE A 344 -7.54 -30.80 -17.25
N ALA A 345 -7.29 -29.55 -17.65
CA ALA A 345 -6.47 -29.24 -18.82
C ALA A 345 -5.06 -29.85 -18.73
N ALA A 346 -4.49 -29.91 -17.53
CA ALA A 346 -3.14 -30.43 -17.28
C ALA A 346 -3.11 -31.94 -16.91
N MET A 347 -4.19 -32.70 -17.15
CA MET A 347 -4.20 -34.13 -16.84
C MET A 347 -3.16 -34.90 -17.67
N PRO A 348 -2.55 -35.97 -17.12
CA PRO A 348 -1.54 -36.76 -17.83
C PRO A 348 -2.04 -37.28 -19.20
N GLY A 349 -1.31 -36.92 -20.26
CA GLY A 349 -1.62 -37.32 -21.63
C GLY A 349 -2.31 -36.25 -22.47
N GLN A 350 -2.75 -35.14 -21.87
CA GLN A 350 -3.16 -33.94 -22.61
C GLN A 350 -1.93 -33.25 -23.21
N THR A 351 -2.04 -32.82 -24.46
CA THR A 351 -0.95 -32.12 -25.18
C THR A 351 -1.44 -30.91 -25.96
N GLU A 352 -2.75 -30.71 -26.00
CA GLU A 352 -3.37 -29.59 -26.69
C GLU A 352 -3.56 -28.43 -25.73
N HIS A 353 -3.44 -27.21 -26.24
CA HIS A 353 -3.60 -26.00 -25.46
C HIS A 353 -4.91 -25.32 -25.82
N TYR A 354 -5.66 -24.84 -24.83
CA TYR A 354 -6.86 -24.03 -25.06
C TYR A 354 -6.49 -22.66 -25.59
N ILE A 355 -7.29 -22.12 -26.51
CA ILE A 355 -6.92 -20.92 -27.28
C ILE A 355 -7.89 -19.78 -26.99
N ILE A 356 -7.33 -18.67 -26.52
CA ILE A 356 -7.98 -17.36 -26.49
C ILE A 356 -7.09 -16.39 -27.27
N LYS A 357 -7.50 -15.96 -28.47
CA LYS A 357 -6.68 -15.08 -29.32
C LYS A 357 -6.64 -13.64 -28.80
N GLY A 358 -7.64 -13.21 -28.03
CA GLY A 358 -7.65 -11.92 -27.34
C GLY A 358 -7.03 -11.97 -25.95
N SER A 359 -7.46 -11.03 -25.10
CA SER A 359 -7.06 -10.92 -23.70
C SER A 359 -8.04 -11.63 -22.77
N VAL A 360 -7.56 -12.00 -21.59
CA VAL A 360 -8.36 -12.57 -20.49
C VAL A 360 -8.43 -11.54 -19.37
N THR A 361 -9.64 -11.21 -18.93
CA THR A 361 -9.89 -10.42 -17.72
C THR A 361 -10.73 -11.23 -16.75
N ILE A 362 -10.31 -11.32 -15.49
CA ILE A 362 -11.06 -11.95 -14.40
C ILE A 362 -11.25 -10.90 -13.31
N ASP A 363 -12.48 -10.52 -13.03
CA ASP A 363 -12.85 -9.66 -11.91
C ASP A 363 -13.59 -10.48 -10.85
N THR A 364 -13.16 -10.42 -9.60
CA THR A 364 -13.84 -11.08 -8.49
C THR A 364 -14.17 -10.10 -7.36
N PHE A 365 -15.25 -10.37 -6.64
CA PHE A 365 -15.77 -9.52 -5.56
C PHE A 365 -15.87 -10.24 -4.20
N GLU A 366 -16.17 -9.50 -3.13
CA GLU A 366 -16.15 -10.00 -1.75
C GLU A 366 -17.15 -11.14 -1.51
N ASN A 367 -18.25 -11.15 -2.25
CA ASN A 367 -19.25 -12.20 -2.11
C ASN A 367 -18.84 -13.52 -2.78
N VAL A 368 -17.61 -13.67 -3.31
CA VAL A 368 -17.05 -14.93 -3.82
C VAL A 368 -16.32 -15.67 -2.70
N TRP A 369 -16.78 -16.90 -2.43
CA TRP A 369 -16.30 -17.73 -1.33
C TRP A 369 -15.97 -19.16 -1.76
N GLY A 370 -14.78 -19.63 -1.43
CA GLY A 370 -14.36 -21.03 -1.55
C GLY A 370 -14.65 -21.88 -0.32
N TRP A 371 -14.95 -21.26 0.82
CA TRP A 371 -15.33 -21.90 2.08
C TRP A 371 -16.45 -21.13 2.77
N ASP A 372 -16.91 -21.64 3.91
CA ASP A 372 -18.07 -21.05 4.59
C ASP A 372 -17.77 -19.65 5.15
N LYS A 373 -18.68 -18.71 4.88
CA LYS A 373 -18.51 -17.31 5.30
C LYS A 373 -18.31 -17.20 6.81
N GLY A 374 -17.25 -16.50 7.22
CA GLY A 374 -16.90 -16.27 8.62
C GLY A 374 -16.19 -17.43 9.31
N THR A 375 -15.77 -18.48 8.59
CA THR A 375 -14.96 -19.57 9.12
C THR A 375 -13.52 -19.52 8.58
N VAL A 376 -12.65 -20.36 9.17
CA VAL A 376 -11.35 -20.71 8.57
C VAL A 376 -11.57 -21.97 7.74
N PRO A 377 -11.02 -22.07 6.52
CA PRO A 377 -11.15 -23.27 5.70
C PRO A 377 -10.64 -24.52 6.43
N ASP A 378 -11.29 -25.66 6.19
CA ASP A 378 -10.95 -26.98 6.72
C ASP A 378 -10.53 -27.99 5.63
N SER A 379 -10.47 -27.54 4.37
CA SER A 379 -10.00 -28.30 3.19
C SER A 379 -8.70 -27.73 2.59
N TYR A 380 -7.91 -28.60 1.94
CA TYR A 380 -6.86 -28.18 0.98
C TYR A 380 -7.35 -28.16 -0.47
N ASP A 381 -8.51 -28.76 -0.70
CA ASP A 381 -9.13 -28.86 -2.01
C ASP A 381 -10.09 -27.66 -2.12
N LEU A 382 -9.52 -26.48 -2.35
CA LEU A 382 -10.22 -25.21 -2.40
C LEU A 382 -10.03 -24.55 -3.78
N PRO A 383 -10.90 -23.60 -4.15
CA PRO A 383 -10.90 -23.05 -5.49
C PRO A 383 -9.79 -22.02 -5.67
N ASN A 384 -9.08 -22.14 -6.79
CA ASN A 384 -8.05 -21.21 -7.24
C ASN A 384 -8.59 -20.25 -8.30
N ILE A 385 -7.92 -19.11 -8.50
CA ILE A 385 -8.06 -18.33 -9.74
C ILE A 385 -6.89 -18.65 -10.65
N ASN A 386 -7.14 -19.05 -11.89
CA ASN A 386 -6.14 -19.24 -12.92
C ASN A 386 -6.47 -18.37 -14.13
N GLY A 387 -5.58 -17.46 -14.53
CA GLY A 387 -5.75 -16.74 -15.79
C GLY A 387 -5.65 -17.68 -17.00
N ALA A 388 -4.76 -18.67 -16.93
CA ALA A 388 -4.64 -19.74 -17.92
C ALA A 388 -4.03 -21.03 -17.33
N ILE A 389 -4.55 -22.19 -17.72
CA ILE A 389 -4.02 -23.55 -17.46
C ILE A 389 -3.91 -24.26 -18.81
N MET A 390 -2.71 -24.69 -19.22
CA MET A 390 -2.45 -25.18 -20.59
C MET A 390 -3.06 -24.25 -21.66
N GLY A 391 -2.97 -22.94 -21.45
CA GLY A 391 -3.63 -21.93 -22.30
C GLY A 391 -2.67 -21.18 -23.20
N ARG A 392 -3.14 -20.80 -24.39
CA ARG A 392 -2.50 -19.84 -25.31
C ARG A 392 -3.34 -18.58 -25.36
N VAL A 393 -2.86 -17.54 -24.67
CA VAL A 393 -3.51 -16.21 -24.64
C VAL A 393 -2.76 -15.26 -25.58
N GLY A 394 -3.46 -14.76 -26.60
CA GLY A 394 -2.89 -13.87 -27.62
C GLY A 394 -2.73 -12.41 -27.16
N GLY A 395 -3.43 -12.01 -26.10
CA GLY A 395 -3.35 -10.69 -25.47
C GLY A 395 -2.76 -10.72 -24.07
N ASP A 396 -3.30 -9.85 -23.20
CA ASP A 396 -2.93 -9.75 -21.80
C ASP A 396 -3.76 -10.69 -20.92
N ILE A 397 -3.25 -11.02 -19.73
CA ILE A 397 -4.05 -11.57 -18.63
C ILE A 397 -4.13 -10.51 -17.53
N THR A 398 -5.34 -10.16 -17.10
CA THR A 398 -5.59 -9.30 -15.94
C THR A 398 -6.53 -9.99 -14.96
N ILE A 399 -6.09 -10.14 -13.71
CA ILE A 399 -6.88 -10.68 -12.61
C ILE A 399 -7.05 -9.58 -11.57
N ASN A 400 -8.28 -9.16 -11.28
CA ASN A 400 -8.60 -8.20 -10.24
C ASN A 400 -9.45 -8.87 -9.16
N VAL A 401 -8.93 -8.92 -7.94
CA VAL A 401 -9.60 -9.55 -6.79
C VAL A 401 -9.94 -8.49 -5.77
N GLN A 402 -11.22 -8.34 -5.45
CA GLN A 402 -11.72 -7.37 -4.49
C GLN A 402 -12.39 -8.09 -3.32
N GLY A 403 -11.66 -8.35 -2.25
CA GLY A 403 -12.20 -8.94 -1.03
C GLY A 403 -12.56 -10.43 -1.10
N SER A 404 -12.29 -11.14 -2.19
CA SER A 404 -12.68 -12.54 -2.34
C SER A 404 -11.89 -13.49 -1.42
N HIS A 405 -12.48 -14.66 -1.16
CA HIS A 405 -12.00 -15.67 -0.20
C HIS A 405 -11.72 -17.00 -0.91
N LEU A 406 -10.48 -17.23 -1.33
CA LEU A 406 -10.06 -18.33 -2.20
C LEU A 406 -8.73 -18.94 -1.72
N GLN A 407 -8.22 -19.97 -2.40
CA GLN A 407 -6.94 -20.58 -2.06
C GLN A 407 -5.79 -19.81 -2.71
N ASP A 408 -5.50 -20.02 -3.99
CA ASP A 408 -4.37 -19.37 -4.68
C ASP A 408 -4.82 -18.53 -5.89
N ILE A 409 -3.90 -17.69 -6.36
CA ILE A 409 -4.03 -16.96 -7.63
C ILE A 409 -2.82 -17.24 -8.52
N TYR A 410 -3.08 -17.80 -9.68
CA TYR A 410 -2.12 -18.02 -10.75
C TYR A 410 -2.46 -17.15 -11.96
N GLY A 411 -1.50 -16.34 -12.42
CA GLY A 411 -1.67 -15.59 -13.66
C GLY A 411 -1.69 -16.51 -14.88
N ALA A 412 -0.68 -17.37 -15.00
CA ALA A 412 -0.66 -18.48 -15.95
C ALA A 412 0.11 -19.67 -15.34
N SER A 413 -0.42 -20.88 -15.50
CA SER A 413 0.10 -22.12 -14.96
C SER A 413 0.14 -23.24 -16.00
N GLU A 414 0.89 -24.31 -15.70
CA GLU A 414 0.90 -25.56 -16.48
C GLU A 414 1.18 -25.37 -17.99
N ASP A 415 2.41 -24.97 -18.35
CA ASP A 415 2.87 -24.76 -19.74
C ASP A 415 1.93 -23.85 -20.57
N SER A 416 1.41 -22.81 -19.91
CA SER A 416 0.69 -21.74 -20.56
C SER A 416 1.64 -20.72 -21.23
N SER A 417 1.14 -20.07 -22.28
CA SER A 417 1.85 -18.98 -22.96
C SER A 417 0.94 -17.77 -23.14
N VAL A 418 1.42 -16.62 -22.69
CA VAL A 418 0.75 -15.32 -22.79
C VAL A 418 1.58 -14.41 -23.69
N SER A 419 1.00 -13.85 -24.73
CA SER A 419 1.75 -12.97 -25.64
C SER A 419 2.00 -11.58 -25.04
N GLY A 420 1.08 -11.11 -24.19
CA GLY A 420 1.12 -9.82 -23.52
C GLY A 420 1.64 -9.88 -22.07
N THR A 421 1.18 -8.92 -21.27
CA THR A 421 1.47 -8.76 -19.85
C THR A 421 0.55 -9.63 -18.99
N VAL A 422 1.07 -10.08 -17.85
CA VAL A 422 0.28 -10.73 -16.80
C VAL A 422 0.18 -9.79 -15.61
N THR A 423 -1.03 -9.36 -15.27
CA THR A 423 -1.31 -8.46 -14.14
C THR A 423 -2.24 -9.13 -13.14
N ILE A 424 -1.85 -9.11 -11.86
CA ILE A 424 -2.69 -9.56 -10.74
C ILE A 424 -2.82 -8.38 -9.76
N ASN A 425 -4.04 -7.94 -9.50
CA ASN A 425 -4.35 -6.90 -8.55
C ASN A 425 -5.24 -7.48 -7.45
N THR A 426 -4.78 -7.47 -6.20
CA THR A 426 -5.58 -7.89 -5.06
C THR A 426 -5.79 -6.73 -4.11
N ILE A 427 -7.05 -6.52 -3.71
CA ILE A 427 -7.47 -5.54 -2.73
C ILE A 427 -8.22 -6.30 -1.65
N ASN A 428 -7.65 -6.36 -0.44
CA ASN A 428 -8.22 -7.08 0.70
C ASN A 428 -8.59 -8.54 0.44
N ALA A 429 -7.90 -9.23 -0.48
CA ALA A 429 -8.13 -10.64 -0.73
C ALA A 429 -7.70 -11.49 0.48
N GLU A 430 -8.46 -12.55 0.76
CA GLU A 430 -8.07 -13.56 1.74
C GLU A 430 -7.75 -14.87 1.04
N LEU A 431 -6.46 -15.25 1.05
CA LEU A 431 -5.94 -16.43 0.39
C LEU A 431 -5.46 -17.44 1.43
N LYS A 432 -6.18 -18.56 1.58
CA LYS A 432 -6.01 -19.51 2.69
C LYS A 432 -6.36 -20.95 2.29
N ASN A 433 -5.79 -21.91 3.02
CA ASN A 433 -6.18 -23.32 3.00
C ASN A 433 -6.36 -23.87 4.44
N SER A 434 -6.67 -25.16 4.58
CA SER A 434 -6.83 -25.82 5.89
C SER A 434 -5.60 -25.83 6.80
N LEU A 435 -4.42 -25.55 6.25
CA LEU A 435 -3.16 -25.42 6.99
C LEU A 435 -2.70 -23.97 7.13
N TYR A 436 -3.65 -23.05 7.10
CA TYR A 436 -3.38 -21.65 7.41
C TYR A 436 -2.56 -21.48 8.71
N GLY A 437 -1.38 -20.87 8.59
CA GLY A 437 -0.43 -20.67 9.68
C GLY A 437 0.52 -21.83 9.96
N ASP A 438 0.43 -22.95 9.22
CA ASP A 438 1.43 -24.03 9.25
C ASP A 438 2.70 -23.60 8.48
N PRO A 439 3.90 -23.80 9.04
CA PRO A 439 5.13 -23.32 8.40
C PRO A 439 5.51 -24.03 7.10
N ASP A 440 5.01 -25.24 6.85
CA ASP A 440 5.47 -26.08 5.73
C ASP A 440 4.43 -26.22 4.60
N TYR A 441 3.15 -25.96 4.90
CA TYR A 441 2.03 -26.28 3.99
C TYR A 441 0.93 -25.21 3.94
N ASP A 442 1.13 -24.05 4.60
CA ASP A 442 0.27 -22.89 4.40
C ASP A 442 0.41 -22.43 2.94
N GLU A 443 -0.70 -22.46 2.22
CA GLU A 443 -0.84 -21.93 0.86
C GLU A 443 -1.66 -20.64 0.93
N GLY A 444 -2.03 -20.05 -0.20
CA GLY A 444 -2.49 -18.67 -0.24
C GLY A 444 -1.65 -17.82 -1.17
N ASP A 445 -1.13 -18.46 -2.20
CA ASP A 445 -0.02 -17.99 -3.00
C ASP A 445 -0.52 -17.10 -4.13
N ILE A 446 0.28 -16.08 -4.47
CA ILE A 446 0.11 -15.31 -5.70
C ILE A 446 1.32 -15.57 -6.59
N LEU A 447 1.11 -16.28 -7.69
CA LEU A 447 2.13 -16.59 -8.68
C LEU A 447 1.71 -16.05 -10.06
N ALA A 448 2.38 -15.01 -10.56
CA ALA A 448 2.05 -14.51 -11.90
C ALA A 448 2.36 -15.54 -13.01
N LEU A 449 3.46 -16.28 -12.90
CA LEU A 449 3.83 -17.38 -13.80
C LEU A 449 4.32 -18.61 -13.02
N SER A 450 3.60 -19.72 -13.19
CA SER A 450 3.97 -21.06 -12.72
C SER A 450 4.25 -21.96 -13.92
N SER A 451 5.48 -22.44 -14.09
CA SER A 451 5.89 -23.26 -15.26
C SER A 451 5.35 -22.76 -16.62
N SER A 452 5.31 -21.44 -16.81
CA SER A 452 4.62 -20.76 -17.93
C SER A 452 5.40 -19.54 -18.41
N THR A 453 5.00 -18.95 -19.54
CA THR A 453 5.69 -17.81 -20.16
C THR A 453 4.77 -16.62 -20.44
N ALA A 454 5.32 -15.42 -20.35
CA ALA A 454 4.71 -14.18 -20.82
C ALA A 454 5.65 -13.44 -21.79
N GLY A 455 5.10 -12.82 -22.83
CA GLY A 455 5.84 -11.95 -23.74
C GLY A 455 6.06 -10.54 -23.17
N GLY A 456 5.19 -10.08 -22.26
CA GLY A 456 5.28 -8.80 -21.56
C GLY A 456 5.68 -8.93 -20.09
N ALA A 457 5.65 -7.81 -19.37
CA ALA A 457 5.97 -7.77 -17.93
C ALA A 457 4.98 -8.59 -17.08
N CYS A 458 5.43 -9.04 -15.90
CA CYS A 458 4.57 -9.56 -14.85
C CYS A 458 4.40 -8.51 -13.76
N LYS A 459 3.16 -8.21 -13.38
CA LYS A 459 2.83 -7.17 -12.40
C LYS A 459 1.91 -7.73 -11.33
N VAL A 460 2.29 -7.55 -10.07
CA VAL A 460 1.45 -7.94 -8.94
C VAL A 460 1.26 -6.75 -8.01
N LEU A 461 0.01 -6.40 -7.72
CA LEU A 461 -0.37 -5.46 -6.67
C LEU A 461 -1.08 -6.21 -5.54
N VAL A 462 -0.63 -6.01 -4.31
CA VAL A 462 -1.31 -6.46 -3.09
C VAL A 462 -1.59 -5.24 -2.21
N ASP A 463 -2.86 -4.89 -2.04
CA ASP A 463 -3.33 -3.79 -1.19
C ASP A 463 -4.19 -4.34 -0.04
N GLY A 464 -3.59 -4.50 1.14
CA GLY A 464 -4.24 -5.17 2.27
C GLY A 464 -4.46 -6.68 2.06
N GLY A 465 -5.32 -7.27 2.89
CA GLY A 465 -5.64 -8.70 2.82
C GLY A 465 -4.63 -9.62 3.54
N ASP A 466 -4.76 -10.92 3.28
CA ASP A 466 -3.99 -11.97 3.93
C ASP A 466 -3.55 -13.01 2.90
N VAL A 467 -2.26 -13.03 2.60
CA VAL A 467 -1.64 -13.83 1.53
C VAL A 467 -0.41 -14.55 2.06
N ASN A 468 -0.08 -15.70 1.48
CA ASN A 468 1.07 -16.47 1.90
C ASN A 468 2.38 -15.93 1.32
N ILE A 469 2.62 -16.16 0.03
CA ILE A 469 3.80 -15.69 -0.71
C ILE A 469 3.40 -14.94 -1.97
N ILE A 470 4.20 -13.94 -2.34
CA ILE A 470 4.03 -13.20 -3.61
C ILE A 470 5.22 -13.50 -4.52
N ARG A 471 4.95 -14.04 -5.72
CA ARG A 471 5.96 -14.42 -6.72
C ARG A 471 5.56 -13.99 -8.13
N LEU A 472 6.53 -13.47 -8.89
CA LEU A 472 6.29 -13.13 -10.30
C LEU A 472 6.53 -14.33 -11.22
N THR A 473 7.66 -15.02 -11.07
CA THR A 473 8.00 -16.11 -11.97
C THR A 473 8.92 -17.13 -11.29
N GLU A 474 8.80 -18.37 -11.75
CA GLU A 474 9.73 -19.44 -11.42
C GLU A 474 10.98 -19.47 -12.31
N ALA A 475 11.09 -18.55 -13.26
CA ALA A 475 12.31 -18.33 -14.03
C ALA A 475 13.33 -17.52 -13.22
N THR A 476 14.60 -17.65 -13.60
CA THR A 476 15.71 -16.87 -13.01
C THR A 476 15.71 -15.41 -13.46
N LEU A 477 14.96 -15.06 -14.51
CA LEU A 477 14.85 -13.71 -15.05
C LEU A 477 13.38 -13.35 -15.21
N ALA A 478 13.04 -12.13 -14.79
CA ALA A 478 11.75 -11.51 -15.11
C ALA A 478 11.90 -10.61 -16.35
N ASN A 479 10.80 -10.44 -17.08
CA ASN A 479 10.75 -9.50 -18.20
C ASN A 479 10.92 -8.06 -17.72
N GLU A 480 11.45 -7.18 -18.58
CA GLU A 480 11.63 -5.76 -18.26
C GLU A 480 10.29 -5.11 -17.86
N GLY A 481 10.34 -4.23 -16.85
CA GLY A 481 9.13 -3.59 -16.31
C GLY A 481 8.29 -4.47 -15.37
N SER A 482 8.73 -5.68 -15.05
CA SER A 482 8.06 -6.53 -14.07
C SER A 482 8.20 -5.97 -12.65
N GLU A 483 7.11 -5.97 -11.90
CA GLU A 483 7.05 -5.32 -10.59
C GLU A 483 6.08 -5.99 -9.61
N ILE A 484 6.44 -5.94 -8.32
CA ILE A 484 5.55 -6.23 -7.21
C ILE A 484 5.31 -4.92 -6.47
N THR A 485 4.05 -4.57 -6.23
CA THR A 485 3.66 -3.41 -5.42
C THR A 485 2.85 -3.88 -4.22
N VAL A 486 3.26 -3.45 -3.04
CA VAL A 486 2.60 -3.74 -1.77
C VAL A 486 2.14 -2.42 -1.17
N SER A 487 0.85 -2.33 -0.85
CA SER A 487 0.19 -1.12 -0.31
C SER A 487 -0.72 -1.50 0.86
N GLY A 488 -1.18 -0.51 1.64
CA GLY A 488 -2.09 -0.76 2.75
C GLY A 488 -1.41 -1.48 3.91
N SER A 489 -2.11 -2.43 4.55
CA SER A 489 -1.58 -3.22 5.68
C SER A 489 -1.80 -4.72 5.49
N PRO A 490 -1.19 -5.33 4.45
CA PRO A 490 -1.36 -6.75 4.17
C PRO A 490 -0.65 -7.60 5.21
N LYS A 491 -1.21 -8.77 5.49
CA LYS A 491 -0.51 -9.86 6.16
C LYS A 491 0.12 -10.75 5.10
N VAL A 492 1.44 -10.66 4.95
CA VAL A 492 2.23 -11.57 4.10
C VAL A 492 2.90 -12.59 5.01
N ARG A 493 2.50 -13.87 4.91
CA ARG A 493 2.87 -14.91 5.89
C ARG A 493 4.26 -15.49 5.65
N THR A 494 4.66 -15.66 4.39
CA THR A 494 5.95 -16.25 4.01
C THR A 494 6.93 -15.22 3.46
N GLY A 495 6.54 -14.39 2.47
CA GLY A 495 7.43 -13.34 1.96
C GLY A 495 7.20 -12.95 0.51
N ILE A 496 8.17 -12.24 -0.06
CA ILE A 496 8.18 -11.77 -1.44
C ILE A 496 9.38 -12.40 -2.14
N LEU A 497 9.11 -13.32 -3.07
CA LEU A 497 10.12 -13.97 -3.88
C LEU A 497 9.90 -13.61 -5.33
N SER A 498 10.64 -12.63 -5.85
CA SER A 498 10.30 -12.08 -7.16
C SER A 498 10.66 -13.02 -8.32
N THR A 499 11.76 -13.78 -8.19
CA THR A 499 12.25 -14.78 -9.17
C THR A 499 12.93 -15.94 -8.45
N THR A 500 13.23 -17.04 -9.14
CA THR A 500 14.01 -18.16 -8.58
C THR A 500 15.53 -17.99 -8.75
N ASN A 501 16.01 -16.77 -8.98
CA ASN A 501 17.44 -16.50 -9.00
C ASN A 501 17.98 -16.51 -7.57
N TYR A 502 18.67 -17.59 -7.19
CA TYR A 502 19.23 -17.77 -5.85
C TYR A 502 20.74 -17.47 -5.76
N ASP A 503 21.36 -17.02 -6.86
CA ASP A 503 22.81 -16.86 -6.96
C ASP A 503 23.28 -15.40 -6.83
N SER A 504 22.49 -14.46 -7.34
CA SER A 504 22.83 -13.02 -7.35
C SER A 504 21.59 -12.14 -7.52
N ALA A 505 21.72 -10.86 -7.15
CA ALA A 505 20.67 -9.88 -7.40
C ALA A 505 20.41 -9.71 -8.92
N PRO A 506 19.14 -9.73 -9.37
CA PRO A 506 18.81 -9.47 -10.77
C PRO A 506 19.24 -8.07 -11.21
N LEU A 507 19.73 -7.93 -12.46
CA LEU A 507 20.30 -6.67 -12.96
C LEU A 507 19.28 -5.62 -13.42
N ASN A 508 18.18 -6.05 -14.06
CA ASN A 508 17.26 -5.13 -14.76
C ASN A 508 15.83 -5.17 -14.22
N ALA A 509 15.36 -6.34 -13.79
CA ALA A 509 14.04 -6.58 -13.26
C ALA A 509 14.11 -7.77 -12.30
N PRO A 510 13.23 -7.84 -11.28
CA PRO A 510 12.05 -6.99 -11.08
C PRO A 510 12.25 -5.88 -10.04
N THR A 511 11.26 -4.97 -9.97
CA THR A 511 11.18 -3.94 -8.92
C THR A 511 10.15 -4.31 -7.86
N VAL A 512 10.48 -4.13 -6.58
CA VAL A 512 9.56 -4.27 -5.45
C VAL A 512 9.28 -2.88 -4.87
N ASN A 513 8.00 -2.50 -4.82
CA ASN A 513 7.53 -1.21 -4.36
C ASN A 513 6.69 -1.38 -3.09
N PHE A 514 7.17 -0.84 -1.97
CA PHE A 514 6.32 -0.56 -0.81
C PHE A 514 5.78 0.85 -0.93
N ASN A 515 4.48 0.96 -1.17
CA ASN A 515 3.83 2.20 -1.57
C ASN A 515 2.65 2.50 -0.64
N ASN A 516 2.74 3.53 0.20
CA ASN A 516 1.74 3.78 1.25
C ASN A 516 1.44 2.49 2.06
N CYS A 517 2.49 1.75 2.39
CA CYS A 517 2.43 0.44 3.01
C CYS A 517 2.84 0.50 4.48
N SER A 518 2.09 -0.16 5.35
CA SER A 518 2.41 -0.36 6.76
C SER A 518 2.28 -1.83 7.11
N ALA A 519 3.39 -2.56 7.01
CA ALA A 519 3.42 -4.01 7.21
C ALA A 519 4.81 -4.51 7.66
N THR A 520 4.82 -5.68 8.30
CA THR A 520 6.02 -6.50 8.48
C THR A 520 6.04 -7.59 7.42
N ILE A 521 7.10 -7.66 6.62
CA ILE A 521 7.27 -8.67 5.58
C ILE A 521 8.42 -9.58 5.99
N PRO A 522 8.24 -10.91 6.00
CA PRO A 522 9.29 -11.80 6.46
C PRO A 522 10.56 -11.72 5.64
N PHE A 523 10.47 -11.62 4.30
CA PHE A 523 11.62 -11.30 3.47
C PHE A 523 11.21 -10.69 2.12
N VAL A 524 12.16 -9.97 1.52
CA VAL A 524 12.21 -9.68 0.08
C VAL A 524 13.44 -10.35 -0.50
N GLN A 525 13.26 -11.13 -1.57
CA GLN A 525 14.34 -11.83 -2.24
C GLN A 525 14.32 -11.64 -3.76
N SER A 526 15.52 -11.50 -4.32
CA SER A 526 15.81 -11.47 -5.76
C SER A 526 15.12 -10.32 -6.48
N ALA A 527 15.46 -9.10 -6.07
CA ALA A 527 14.94 -7.85 -6.62
C ALA A 527 16.07 -6.96 -7.15
N THR A 528 15.84 -6.33 -8.31
CA THR A 528 16.74 -5.28 -8.80
C THR A 528 16.59 -4.02 -7.97
N ASN A 529 15.36 -3.54 -7.79
CA ASN A 529 15.12 -2.33 -7.01
C ASN A 529 14.13 -2.63 -5.90
N VAL A 530 14.42 -2.15 -4.69
CA VAL A 530 13.46 -2.08 -3.58
C VAL A 530 13.21 -0.61 -3.25
N TYR A 531 11.97 -0.17 -3.40
CA TYR A 531 11.53 1.19 -3.07
C TYR A 531 10.62 1.18 -1.84
N VAL A 532 10.90 2.03 -0.87
CA VAL A 532 10.02 2.33 0.27
C VAL A 532 9.57 3.78 0.15
N LYS A 533 8.33 4.00 -0.30
CA LYS A 533 7.86 5.30 -0.79
C LYS A 533 6.49 5.70 -0.26
N ASN A 534 6.12 6.96 -0.48
CA ASN A 534 4.81 7.54 -0.14
C ASN A 534 4.39 7.31 1.31
N GLY A 535 5.28 7.57 2.27
CA GLY A 535 4.96 7.51 3.70
C GLY A 535 4.92 6.11 4.29
N SER A 536 5.46 5.11 3.58
CA SER A 536 5.46 3.71 4.03
C SER A 536 6.21 3.52 5.36
N ARG A 537 5.78 2.53 6.15
CA ARG A 537 6.32 2.08 7.43
C ARG A 537 6.54 0.57 7.36
N VAL A 538 7.71 0.14 6.91
CA VAL A 538 7.95 -1.28 6.60
C VAL A 538 9.01 -1.86 7.53
N THR A 539 8.75 -3.05 8.06
CA THR A 539 9.78 -3.90 8.67
C THR A 539 10.03 -5.09 7.77
N LEU A 540 11.30 -5.34 7.40
CA LEU A 540 11.73 -6.51 6.66
C LEU A 540 12.56 -7.40 7.58
N ASN A 541 12.17 -8.66 7.75
CA ASN A 541 12.99 -9.63 8.51
C ASN A 541 14.02 -10.34 7.62
N GLY A 542 14.10 -9.95 6.34
CA GLY A 542 15.00 -10.49 5.33
C GLY A 542 15.08 -9.56 4.13
N LEU A 543 16.29 -9.14 3.75
CA LEU A 543 16.53 -8.39 2.51
C LEU A 543 17.69 -9.03 1.75
N TRP A 544 17.35 -9.93 0.85
CA TRP A 544 18.29 -10.85 0.23
C TRP A 544 18.38 -10.63 -1.29
N LEU A 545 19.58 -10.83 -1.85
CA LEU A 545 19.82 -10.75 -3.30
C LEU A 545 19.19 -9.51 -3.93
N THR A 546 19.47 -8.35 -3.32
CA THR A 546 18.93 -7.05 -3.74
C THR A 546 20.03 -6.19 -4.34
N MET A 547 19.78 -5.58 -5.50
CA MET A 547 20.74 -4.67 -6.12
C MET A 547 20.65 -3.29 -5.46
N ASP A 548 19.59 -2.53 -5.74
CA ASP A 548 19.43 -1.17 -5.26
C ASP A 548 18.31 -1.06 -4.20
N LEU A 549 18.56 -0.27 -3.15
CA LEU A 549 17.59 0.12 -2.13
C LEU A 549 17.39 1.64 -2.16
N THR A 550 16.13 2.08 -2.20
CA THR A 550 15.78 3.50 -2.03
C THR A 550 14.67 3.66 -0.99
N VAL A 551 14.93 4.46 0.04
CA VAL A 551 13.92 4.89 1.01
C VAL A 551 13.64 6.37 0.78
N GLU A 552 12.46 6.67 0.24
CA GLU A 552 12.07 8.04 -0.06
C GLU A 552 11.76 8.85 1.21
N LYS A 553 11.71 10.17 1.05
CA LYS A 553 11.34 11.09 2.11
C LYS A 553 9.99 10.70 2.74
N ASP A 554 9.89 10.90 4.05
CA ASP A 554 8.71 10.62 4.88
C ASP A 554 8.37 9.13 5.04
N SER A 555 9.09 8.22 4.38
CA SER A 555 9.00 6.77 4.55
C SER A 555 10.05 6.24 5.54
N SER A 556 9.79 5.06 6.12
CA SER A 556 10.76 4.36 6.99
C SER A 556 10.84 2.87 6.70
N LEU A 557 12.05 2.35 6.75
CA LEU A 557 12.39 0.95 6.67
C LEU A 557 13.14 0.52 7.94
N VAL A 558 12.72 -0.59 8.54
CA VAL A 558 13.51 -1.32 9.53
C VAL A 558 13.90 -2.67 8.91
N THR A 559 15.18 -3.04 8.97
CA THR A 559 15.61 -4.40 8.62
C THR A 559 16.02 -5.14 9.90
N ASP A 560 15.20 -6.11 10.30
CA ASP A 560 15.33 -6.94 11.51
C ASP A 560 15.60 -8.41 11.13
N ASP A 561 16.70 -8.60 10.39
CA ASP A 561 17.12 -9.90 9.89
C ASP A 561 17.97 -10.65 10.94
N LYS A 562 17.98 -11.98 10.87
CA LYS A 562 18.92 -12.85 11.60
C LYS A 562 20.22 -13.09 10.81
N ASP A 563 20.28 -12.60 9.58
CA ASP A 563 21.42 -12.68 8.68
C ASP A 563 21.92 -11.30 8.23
N ALA A 564 23.13 -11.30 7.65
CA ALA A 564 23.76 -10.09 7.16
C ALA A 564 23.05 -9.57 5.91
N VAL A 565 22.88 -8.25 5.82
CA VAL A 565 22.27 -7.61 4.65
C VAL A 565 23.36 -7.28 3.64
N THR A 566 23.15 -7.68 2.38
CA THR A 566 24.06 -7.32 1.27
C THR A 566 23.26 -6.73 0.13
N LEU A 567 23.60 -5.48 -0.20
CA LEU A 567 23.16 -4.80 -1.42
C LEU A 567 24.27 -4.88 -2.46
N GLU A 568 23.97 -5.44 -3.63
CA GLU A 568 24.93 -5.55 -4.74
C GLU A 568 25.10 -4.23 -5.51
N GLY A 569 24.16 -3.30 -5.33
CA GLY A 569 24.12 -1.97 -5.88
C GLY A 569 24.14 -0.89 -4.80
N ASN A 570 23.35 0.16 -4.99
CA ASN A 570 23.38 1.39 -4.23
C ASN A 570 22.31 1.43 -3.14
N ALA A 571 22.55 2.25 -2.12
CA ALA A 571 21.55 2.62 -1.12
C ALA A 571 21.32 4.14 -1.15
N VAL A 572 20.07 4.57 -1.29
CA VAL A 572 19.66 5.98 -1.28
C VAL A 572 18.61 6.22 -0.20
N ILE A 573 18.97 6.94 0.86
CA ILE A 573 18.16 7.13 2.06
C ILE A 573 17.79 8.60 2.21
N ASN A 574 16.57 8.94 1.79
CA ASN A 574 15.96 10.27 1.95
C ASN A 574 14.90 10.28 3.07
N GLY A 575 14.38 9.11 3.45
CA GLY A 575 13.58 8.88 4.66
C GLY A 575 14.41 8.29 5.79
N SER A 576 13.89 7.30 6.51
CA SER A 576 14.62 6.60 7.58
C SER A 576 14.91 5.13 7.23
N TRP A 577 16.15 4.69 7.38
CA TRP A 577 16.49 3.26 7.37
C TRP A 577 17.23 2.89 8.65
N GLU A 578 16.67 1.97 9.43
CA GLU A 578 17.32 1.38 10.61
C GLU A 578 17.61 -0.10 10.39
N GLN A 579 18.90 -0.45 10.38
CA GLN A 579 19.38 -1.82 10.25
C GLN A 579 19.77 -2.33 11.64
N LEU A 580 19.13 -3.43 12.07
CA LEU A 580 19.26 -3.97 13.42
C LEU A 580 20.24 -5.15 13.53
N TYR A 581 20.50 -5.85 12.42
CA TYR A 581 21.33 -7.05 12.48
C TYR A 581 22.75 -6.74 12.97
N ASP A 582 23.10 -7.35 14.09
CA ASP A 582 24.37 -7.17 14.76
C ASP A 582 24.96 -8.52 15.21
N ARG A 583 26.02 -8.98 14.54
CA ARG A 583 26.72 -10.21 14.91
C ARG A 583 27.85 -9.94 15.90
N ALA A 584 28.17 -10.96 16.72
CA ALA A 584 29.43 -11.00 17.44
C ALA A 584 30.61 -10.99 16.44
N ASP A 585 31.64 -10.18 16.70
CA ASP A 585 32.78 -9.89 15.81
C ASP A 585 33.26 -11.11 14.99
N SER A 586 32.84 -11.18 13.71
CA SER A 586 33.09 -12.33 12.84
C SER A 586 34.13 -12.08 11.75
N GLY A 587 34.59 -10.83 11.60
CA GLY A 587 35.49 -10.39 10.54
C GLY A 587 34.80 -10.07 9.20
N ASN A 588 33.53 -10.48 9.03
CA ASN A 588 32.69 -10.08 7.92
C ASN A 588 31.76 -8.92 8.34
N PRO A 589 31.46 -7.97 7.43
CA PRO A 589 30.50 -6.90 7.69
C PRO A 589 29.07 -7.46 7.85
N ASP A 590 28.31 -6.88 8.77
CA ASP A 590 26.89 -7.19 9.00
C ASP A 590 25.99 -6.53 7.95
N LEU A 591 26.43 -5.39 7.39
CA LEU A 591 25.85 -4.74 6.24
C LEU A 591 26.91 -4.45 5.17
N THR A 592 26.67 -4.89 3.94
CA THR A 592 27.49 -4.53 2.77
C THR A 592 26.67 -3.76 1.75
N VAL A 593 27.21 -2.62 1.29
CA VAL A 593 26.73 -1.89 0.11
C VAL A 593 27.83 -1.91 -0.94
N ALA A 594 27.68 -2.76 -1.95
CA ALA A 594 28.70 -2.92 -2.99
C ALA A 594 28.75 -1.74 -3.98
N GLY A 595 27.67 -0.97 -4.08
CA GLY A 595 27.59 0.31 -4.75
C GLY A 595 27.93 1.48 -3.83
N SER A 596 27.25 2.61 -4.08
CA SER A 596 27.37 3.84 -3.30
C SER A 596 26.30 3.95 -2.23
N LEU A 597 26.62 4.65 -1.13
CA LEU A 597 25.66 5.02 -0.09
C LEU A 597 25.37 6.53 -0.18
N THR A 598 24.10 6.91 -0.24
CA THR A 598 23.67 8.30 -0.20
C THR A 598 22.66 8.48 0.92
N VAL A 599 22.97 9.36 1.86
CA VAL A 599 22.02 9.83 2.89
C VAL A 599 21.68 11.28 2.59
N GLY A 600 20.47 11.51 2.10
CA GLY A 600 20.01 12.81 1.62
C GLY A 600 19.69 13.79 2.75
N GLN A 601 19.35 15.03 2.38
CA GLN A 601 18.96 16.05 3.36
C GLN A 601 17.68 15.63 4.11
N GLY A 602 17.76 15.56 5.44
CA GLY A 602 16.66 15.07 6.28
C GLY A 602 16.53 13.54 6.32
N GLY A 603 17.34 12.81 5.55
CA GLY A 603 17.45 11.36 5.64
C GLY A 603 18.15 10.93 6.93
N GLN A 604 17.76 9.77 7.42
CA GLN A 604 18.29 9.16 8.64
C GLN A 604 18.68 7.71 8.34
N PHE A 605 19.94 7.38 8.56
CA PHE A 605 20.43 6.02 8.46
C PHE A 605 21.03 5.59 9.79
N VAL A 606 20.48 4.53 10.38
CA VAL A 606 20.94 3.94 11.64
C VAL A 606 21.40 2.52 11.36
N ASN A 607 22.61 2.18 11.76
CA ASN A 607 23.20 0.88 11.53
C ASN A 607 23.84 0.38 12.83
N HIS A 608 23.29 -0.71 13.35
CA HIS A 608 23.69 -1.31 14.62
C HIS A 608 24.90 -2.24 14.46
N GLY A 609 25.01 -2.93 13.32
CA GLY A 609 26.10 -3.85 12.99
C GLY A 609 27.36 -3.19 12.39
N SER A 610 28.38 -3.98 12.12
CA SER A 610 29.54 -3.54 11.32
C SER A 610 29.17 -3.35 9.84
N MET A 611 29.79 -2.40 9.13
CA MET A 611 29.39 -2.07 7.77
C MET A 611 30.57 -1.87 6.80
N SER A 612 30.38 -2.23 5.53
CA SER A 612 31.28 -1.93 4.42
C SER A 612 30.54 -1.29 3.24
N VAL A 613 30.92 -0.07 2.87
CA VAL A 613 30.54 0.57 1.59
C VAL A 613 31.71 0.45 0.63
N VAL A 614 31.51 -0.21 -0.52
CA VAL A 614 32.60 -0.51 -1.45
C VAL A 614 32.94 0.68 -2.36
N LYS A 615 31.97 1.51 -2.72
CA LYS A 615 32.20 2.74 -3.49
C LYS A 615 32.15 3.98 -2.58
N ASP A 616 31.76 5.11 -3.16
CA ASP A 616 31.68 6.39 -2.48
C ASP A 616 30.46 6.46 -1.56
N ALA A 617 30.57 7.27 -0.51
CA ALA A 617 29.46 7.62 0.37
C ALA A 617 29.25 9.14 0.37
N SER A 618 27.99 9.57 0.31
CA SER A 618 27.60 10.97 0.47
C SER A 618 26.59 11.12 1.58
N ASN A 619 26.75 12.15 2.41
CA ASN A 619 25.87 12.42 3.54
C ASN A 619 25.51 13.90 3.59
N SER A 620 24.21 14.19 3.66
CA SER A 620 23.63 15.50 3.95
C SER A 620 22.55 15.42 5.05
N GLY A 621 22.42 14.26 5.71
CA GLY A 621 21.47 13.96 6.76
C GLY A 621 22.17 13.43 8.01
N LEU A 622 21.54 12.46 8.66
CA LEU A 622 22.05 11.81 9.87
C LEU A 622 22.48 10.37 9.57
N MET A 623 23.71 10.01 9.93
CA MET A 623 24.16 8.62 10.02
C MET A 623 24.53 8.25 11.45
N ALA A 624 23.86 7.26 12.06
CA ALA A 624 24.25 6.67 13.33
C ALA A 624 24.89 5.30 13.09
N LEU A 625 26.18 5.18 13.42
CA LEU A 625 26.99 4.01 13.10
C LEU A 625 27.53 3.44 14.42
N LEU A 626 26.84 2.42 14.95
CA LEU A 626 27.09 1.92 16.32
C LEU A 626 28.21 0.87 16.40
N LYS A 627 28.72 0.41 15.26
CA LYS A 627 29.88 -0.47 15.15
C LYS A 627 30.82 0.01 14.04
N PRO A 628 32.04 -0.56 13.96
CA PRO A 628 33.03 -0.12 12.98
C PRO A 628 32.50 -0.17 11.54
N VAL A 629 32.70 0.94 10.81
CA VAL A 629 32.29 1.10 9.42
C VAL A 629 33.49 1.41 8.54
N ILE A 630 33.55 0.76 7.37
CA ILE A 630 34.55 1.00 6.33
C ILE A 630 33.86 1.58 5.11
N ILE A 631 34.25 2.78 4.70
CA ILE A 631 33.93 3.36 3.39
C ILE A 631 35.18 3.23 2.53
N GLN A 632 35.14 2.36 1.54
CA GLN A 632 36.30 2.08 0.69
C GLN A 632 36.56 3.20 -0.32
N GLY A 633 35.49 3.85 -0.81
CA GLY A 633 35.55 5.03 -1.67
C GLY A 633 35.73 6.34 -0.90
N SER A 634 35.46 7.43 -1.61
CA SER A 634 35.48 8.80 -1.07
C SER A 634 34.25 9.06 -0.20
N TYR A 635 34.36 10.06 0.66
CA TYR A 635 33.25 10.49 1.51
C TYR A 635 33.01 12.00 1.33
N ASP A 636 31.77 12.39 1.06
CA ASP A 636 31.39 13.81 0.98
C ASP A 636 30.30 14.15 1.99
N GLY A 637 30.60 15.10 2.90
CA GLY A 637 29.66 15.56 3.92
C GLY A 637 29.18 16.98 3.67
N VAL A 638 27.87 17.20 3.50
CA VAL A 638 27.29 18.53 3.24
C VAL A 638 26.29 18.87 4.36
N SER A 639 26.76 19.58 5.38
CA SER A 639 25.98 19.81 6.62
C SER A 639 25.52 18.49 7.28
N ALA A 640 26.34 17.45 7.13
CA ALA A 640 26.10 16.11 7.61
C ALA A 640 26.24 16.00 9.13
N GLU A 641 25.46 15.10 9.73
CA GLU A 641 25.67 14.59 11.08
C GLU A 641 26.07 13.11 11.02
N VAL A 642 27.10 12.74 11.79
CA VAL A 642 27.47 11.35 12.06
C VAL A 642 27.52 11.13 13.55
N ARG A 643 26.86 10.08 14.03
CA ARG A 643 26.87 9.63 15.44
C ARG A 643 27.68 8.36 15.56
N LEU A 644 28.66 8.37 16.45
CA LEU A 644 29.59 7.28 16.69
C LEU A 644 29.57 6.89 18.19
N PRO A 645 29.63 5.60 18.55
CA PRO A 645 29.61 5.16 19.94
C PRO A 645 30.86 5.65 20.67
N ILE A 646 30.73 6.01 21.94
CA ILE A 646 31.89 6.31 22.78
C ILE A 646 32.90 5.15 22.77
N VAL A 647 34.19 5.49 22.68
CA VAL A 647 35.26 4.49 22.70
C VAL A 647 35.31 3.81 24.08
N SER A 648 35.15 2.49 24.08
CA SER A 648 35.30 1.66 25.29
C SER A 648 36.73 1.73 25.85
N GLU A 649 36.86 1.61 27.17
CA GLU A 649 38.16 1.67 27.84
C GLU A 649 39.14 0.62 27.27
N GLY A 650 40.35 1.06 26.93
CA GLY A 650 41.38 0.20 26.34
C GLY A 650 41.14 -0.22 24.88
N LYS A 651 40.05 0.22 24.24
CA LYS A 651 39.67 -0.13 22.85
C LYS A 651 39.94 0.98 21.84
N ASN A 652 40.61 2.05 22.25
CA ASN A 652 40.96 3.15 21.35
C ASN A 652 41.82 2.68 20.16
N TYR A 653 41.70 3.39 19.04
CA TYR A 653 42.46 3.12 17.82
C TYR A 653 43.96 3.24 18.10
N ASN A 654 44.63 2.09 18.04
CA ASN A 654 46.02 1.73 18.39
C ASN A 654 46.06 0.26 18.82
N VAL A 655 44.98 -0.17 19.48
CA VAL A 655 44.76 -1.53 19.98
C VAL A 655 43.40 -2.08 19.51
N GLY A 656 42.39 -1.21 19.34
CA GLY A 656 41.07 -1.57 18.79
C GLY A 656 40.81 -1.01 17.40
N SER A 657 39.57 -1.20 16.92
CA SER A 657 39.09 -0.71 15.62
C SER A 657 38.74 0.78 15.68
N ILE A 658 38.93 1.50 14.58
CA ILE A 658 38.40 2.85 14.42
C ILE A 658 36.89 2.78 14.14
N PRO A 659 36.05 3.63 14.75
CA PRO A 659 34.61 3.66 14.47
C PRO A 659 34.28 3.92 12.99
N LEU A 660 34.98 4.86 12.34
CA LEU A 660 34.79 5.17 10.92
C LEU A 660 36.13 5.20 10.16
N ASP A 661 36.32 4.25 9.25
CA ASP A 661 37.48 4.15 8.34
C ASP A 661 37.08 4.56 6.92
N ILE A 662 37.60 5.69 6.43
CA ILE A 662 37.38 6.18 5.07
C ILE A 662 38.67 6.02 4.27
N ARG A 663 38.67 5.06 3.35
CA ARG A 663 39.85 4.72 2.54
C ARG A 663 40.01 5.60 1.30
N GLY A 664 38.98 6.33 0.89
CA GLY A 664 39.07 7.43 -0.06
C GLY A 664 39.32 8.78 0.61
N VAL A 665 39.32 9.84 -0.19
CA VAL A 665 39.52 11.21 0.33
C VAL A 665 38.17 11.73 0.84
N ALA A 666 38.14 12.20 2.09
CA ALA A 666 36.96 12.86 2.65
C ALA A 666 36.91 14.36 2.27
N SER A 667 35.72 14.89 2.03
CA SER A 667 35.45 16.30 1.73
C SER A 667 34.24 16.85 2.47
N GLY A 668 34.04 18.17 2.34
CA GLY A 668 32.93 18.87 2.98
C GLY A 668 33.10 19.06 4.49
N VAL A 669 31.99 19.17 5.22
CA VAL A 669 31.93 19.34 6.68
C VAL A 669 30.90 18.38 7.26
N THR A 670 31.33 17.58 8.23
CA THR A 670 30.50 16.65 9.00
C THR A 670 30.63 16.94 10.49
N THR A 671 29.50 17.13 11.15
CA THR A 671 29.41 17.16 12.60
C THR A 671 29.44 15.74 13.14
N VAL A 672 30.42 15.45 13.97
CA VAL A 672 30.59 14.15 14.65
C VAL A 672 30.11 14.29 16.08
N ASN A 673 29.07 13.55 16.42
CA ASN A 673 28.55 13.40 17.76
C ASN A 673 28.95 12.03 18.32
N THR A 674 29.32 11.99 19.59
CA THR A 674 29.53 10.73 20.30
C THR A 674 28.30 10.37 21.13
N VAL A 675 27.93 9.09 21.12
CA VAL A 675 26.68 8.58 21.71
C VAL A 675 26.94 7.42 22.66
N ASP A 676 25.94 7.08 23.47
CA ASP A 676 25.93 5.81 24.18
C ASP A 676 25.97 4.64 23.19
N ALA A 677 26.73 3.59 23.49
CA ALA A 677 26.89 2.46 22.58
C ALA A 677 25.61 1.62 22.44
N SER A 678 24.69 1.73 23.41
CA SER A 678 23.40 1.03 23.39
C SER A 678 22.25 1.86 22.83
N ASP A 679 22.44 3.17 22.66
CA ASP A 679 21.40 4.09 22.23
C ASP A 679 22.00 5.30 21.49
N TRP A 680 21.76 5.36 20.18
CA TRP A 680 22.27 6.42 19.31
C TRP A 680 21.60 7.77 19.56
N GLU A 681 20.48 7.83 20.28
CA GLU A 681 19.80 9.09 20.63
C GLU A 681 20.47 9.79 21.82
N ILE A 682 21.15 9.03 22.68
CA ILE A 682 21.78 9.55 23.89
C ILE A 682 23.19 10.05 23.59
N LEU A 683 23.33 11.36 23.41
CA LEU A 683 24.64 12.00 23.31
C LEU A 683 25.47 11.79 24.58
N LYS A 684 26.75 11.43 24.42
CA LYS A 684 27.66 11.14 25.52
C LYS A 684 29.03 11.73 25.28
N LYS A 685 29.53 12.52 26.23
CA LYS A 685 30.81 13.22 26.13
C LYS A 685 31.98 12.25 25.83
N PRO A 686 32.85 12.55 24.86
CA PRO A 686 34.01 11.71 24.58
C PRO A 686 35.18 11.99 25.53
N THR A 687 36.19 11.12 25.54
CA THR A 687 37.41 11.30 26.34
C THR A 687 38.54 11.91 25.51
N ILE A 688 39.34 12.78 26.13
CA ILE A 688 40.55 13.32 25.50
C ILE A 688 41.49 12.17 25.11
N GLY A 689 41.92 12.17 23.85
CA GLY A 689 42.80 11.18 23.24
C GLY A 689 42.08 10.06 22.48
N ASP A 690 40.76 9.99 22.54
CA ASP A 690 39.97 9.00 21.79
C ASP A 690 39.94 9.32 20.29
N ASN A 691 39.99 8.30 19.45
CA ASN A 691 40.09 8.42 18.00
C ASN A 691 38.80 7.90 17.36
N TYR A 692 38.20 8.68 16.44
CA TYR A 692 36.87 8.36 15.89
C TYR A 692 36.83 8.17 14.37
N VAL A 693 37.65 8.91 13.63
CA VAL A 693 37.67 8.87 12.17
C VAL A 693 39.09 8.68 11.66
N LEU A 694 39.26 7.79 10.70
CA LEU A 694 40.46 7.63 9.88
C LEU A 694 40.11 8.00 8.44
N GLY A 695 40.94 8.81 7.78
CA GLY A 695 40.69 9.25 6.41
C GLY A 695 41.98 9.29 5.59
N LYS A 696 41.93 8.90 4.32
CA LYS A 696 43.09 8.96 3.43
C LYS A 696 43.53 10.40 3.18
N ALA A 697 44.83 10.64 3.32
CA ALA A 697 45.48 11.88 2.95
C ALA A 697 45.49 12.04 1.41
N GLY A 698 44.95 13.15 0.93
CA GLY A 698 44.96 13.56 -0.46
C GLY A 698 45.98 14.67 -0.75
N ALA A 699 45.94 15.21 -1.96
CA ALA A 699 46.80 16.33 -2.36
C ALA A 699 46.37 17.65 -1.67
N LYS A 700 47.31 18.59 -1.49
CA LYS A 700 47.02 19.96 -1.01
C LYS A 700 46.37 20.01 0.40
N ASP A 701 46.87 19.20 1.33
CA ASP A 701 46.42 19.20 2.73
C ASP A 701 44.94 18.78 2.93
N THR A 702 44.44 17.89 2.07
CA THR A 702 43.10 17.30 2.18
C THR A 702 43.14 15.94 2.89
N PRO A 703 42.12 15.56 3.67
CA PRO A 703 40.96 16.37 4.06
C PRO A 703 41.35 17.50 5.00
N ALA A 704 40.65 18.64 4.93
CA ALA A 704 40.95 19.78 5.79
C ALA A 704 40.69 19.44 7.27
N GLN A 705 41.34 20.16 8.19
CA GLN A 705 41.09 20.02 9.63
C GLN A 705 39.59 20.14 9.98
N GLY A 706 38.86 21.01 9.28
CA GLY A 706 37.43 21.25 9.50
C GLY A 706 36.49 20.24 8.83
N THR A 707 37.00 19.19 8.17
CA THR A 707 36.14 18.18 7.52
C THR A 707 35.31 17.40 8.53
N PHE A 708 35.86 17.11 9.70
CA PHE A 708 35.13 16.52 10.82
C PHE A 708 35.24 17.44 12.05
N VAL A 709 34.10 17.85 12.59
CA VAL A 709 34.01 18.77 13.75
C VAL A 709 33.18 18.12 14.86
N LEU A 710 33.57 18.33 16.12
CA LEU A 710 32.84 17.76 17.26
C LEU A 710 31.50 18.50 17.46
N GLY A 711 30.41 17.76 17.70
CA GLY A 711 29.07 18.32 17.91
C GLY A 711 28.56 18.29 19.36
N ASN A 712 29.13 17.46 20.23
CA ASN A 712 28.67 17.31 21.62
C ASN A 712 28.78 18.62 22.39
N SER A 713 27.64 19.23 22.74
CA SER A 713 27.60 20.58 23.33
C SER A 713 28.30 20.66 24.69
N ASP A 714 28.20 19.61 25.51
CA ASP A 714 28.90 19.49 26.79
C ASP A 714 30.44 19.41 26.62
N ALA A 715 30.91 18.70 25.61
CA ALA A 715 32.32 18.63 25.23
C ALA A 715 32.83 19.99 24.72
N LEU A 716 32.07 20.63 23.82
CA LEU A 716 32.40 21.93 23.25
C LEU A 716 32.53 23.01 24.34
N ASN A 717 31.65 22.99 25.36
CA ASN A 717 31.73 23.90 26.51
C ASN A 717 33.03 23.74 27.33
N GLU A 718 33.67 22.57 27.27
CA GLU A 718 34.96 22.29 27.92
C GLU A 718 36.17 22.56 27.02
N GLY A 719 35.94 23.14 25.84
CA GLY A 719 36.95 23.45 24.83
C GLY A 719 37.41 22.22 24.06
N MET A 720 36.65 21.12 24.05
CA MET A 720 36.95 19.93 23.26
C MET A 720 36.67 20.14 21.78
N TYR A 721 37.45 19.47 20.93
CA TYR A 721 37.29 19.47 19.48
C TYR A 721 37.94 18.22 18.88
N LEU A 722 37.60 17.88 17.62
CA LEU A 722 38.31 16.84 16.88
C LEU A 722 39.55 17.45 16.20
N LYS A 723 40.73 17.01 16.59
CA LYS A 723 42.02 17.41 16.03
C LYS A 723 42.45 16.43 14.96
N ARG A 724 42.75 16.94 13.76
CA ARG A 724 43.40 16.17 12.69
C ARG A 724 44.85 15.98 13.08
N THR A 725 45.26 14.73 13.19
CA THR A 725 46.62 14.30 13.51
C THR A 725 47.07 13.24 12.52
N ASN A 726 48.35 12.88 12.57
CA ASN A 726 48.85 11.71 11.84
C ASN A 726 48.22 10.43 12.40
N ASP A 727 48.08 9.44 11.53
CA ASP A 727 47.66 8.09 11.90
C ASP A 727 48.54 7.54 13.04
N ALA A 728 47.88 7.09 14.11
CA ALA A 728 48.54 6.55 15.28
C ALA A 728 49.16 5.17 15.03
N ALA A 729 48.71 4.43 14.00
CA ALA A 729 49.37 3.22 13.48
C ALA A 729 50.60 3.52 12.61
N GLY A 730 50.91 4.81 12.36
CA GLY A 730 52.13 5.25 11.67
C GLY A 730 52.03 5.31 10.14
N ASN A 731 50.85 5.06 9.56
CA ASN A 731 50.64 5.20 8.13
C ASN A 731 50.55 6.67 7.72
N LYS A 732 51.60 7.18 7.07
CA LYS A 732 51.69 8.59 6.63
C LYS A 732 50.70 8.96 5.52
N ASN A 733 50.01 7.98 4.94
CA ASN A 733 48.99 8.21 3.93
C ASN A 733 47.60 8.47 4.52
N ASN A 734 47.48 8.52 5.85
CA ASN A 734 46.22 8.71 6.56
C ASN A 734 46.31 9.87 7.54
N PHE A 735 45.18 10.56 7.71
CA PHE A 735 44.91 11.44 8.82
C PHE A 735 43.89 10.80 9.76
N MET A 736 44.00 11.11 11.05
CA MET A 736 43.11 10.64 12.09
C MET A 736 42.50 11.83 12.81
N TRP A 737 41.23 11.74 13.19
CA TRP A 737 40.56 12.72 14.03
C TRP A 737 40.47 12.20 15.46
N GLN A 738 41.28 12.82 16.32
CA GLN A 738 41.38 12.54 17.74
C GLN A 738 40.70 13.63 18.55
N VAL A 739 40.00 13.25 19.63
CA VAL A 739 39.45 14.19 20.59
C VAL A 739 40.59 14.89 21.32
N ALA A 740 40.70 16.18 21.14
CA ALA A 740 41.60 17.07 21.85
C ALA A 740 40.79 18.11 22.61
N ALA A 741 41.44 18.86 23.49
CA ALA A 741 40.84 20.02 24.11
C ALA A 741 41.85 21.16 24.20
N LYS A 742 41.35 22.38 24.20
CA LYS A 742 42.15 23.58 24.43
C LYS A 742 41.68 24.32 25.67
N ILE A 743 42.59 25.06 26.27
CA ILE A 743 42.33 25.98 27.37
C ILE A 743 42.85 27.36 26.95
N ASP A 744 41.96 28.34 27.01
CA ASP A 744 42.22 29.72 26.60
C ASP A 744 42.28 30.62 27.84
N LEU A 745 43.38 31.36 28.01
CA LEU A 745 43.47 32.47 28.93
C LEU A 745 43.27 33.77 28.14
N THR A 746 42.17 34.46 28.42
CA THR A 746 41.81 35.73 27.77
C THR A 746 42.18 36.90 28.69
N PHE A 747 42.89 37.87 28.14
CA PHE A 747 43.32 39.09 28.82
C PHE A 747 42.40 40.24 28.38
N ASP A 748 41.34 40.51 29.15
CA ASP A 748 40.42 41.62 28.90
C ASP A 748 41.06 42.95 29.34
N ALA A 749 41.28 43.83 28.37
CA ALA A 749 41.96 45.10 28.58
C ALA A 749 41.19 46.09 29.48
N ASN A 750 39.93 45.81 29.84
CA ASN A 750 39.12 46.52 30.83
C ASN A 750 39.19 48.06 30.71
N GLY A 751 38.95 48.57 29.50
CA GLY A 751 38.95 50.02 29.21
C GLY A 751 40.32 50.62 28.88
N ALA A 752 41.31 49.81 28.48
CA ALA A 752 42.55 50.29 27.87
C ALA A 752 42.31 51.08 26.57
N ASP A 753 43.19 52.05 26.29
CA ASP A 753 43.28 52.67 24.97
C ASP A 753 44.09 51.80 23.99
N ASP A 754 45.09 51.07 24.51
CA ASP A 754 45.88 50.08 23.76
C ASP A 754 45.90 48.75 24.54
N PRO A 755 45.31 47.66 24.01
CA PRO A 755 45.20 46.40 24.72
C PRO A 755 46.53 45.61 24.80
N ALA A 756 46.56 44.61 25.69
CA ALA A 756 47.71 43.72 25.82
C ALA A 756 47.82 42.78 24.60
N TYR A 757 49.05 42.42 24.21
CA TYR A 757 49.30 41.47 23.12
C TYR A 757 50.19 40.29 23.56
N PRO A 758 49.82 39.04 23.25
CA PRO A 758 48.54 38.61 22.68
C PRO A 758 47.39 38.72 23.69
N LEU A 759 46.17 38.98 23.17
CA LEU A 759 44.95 39.11 23.97
C LEU A 759 44.42 37.76 24.47
N VAL A 760 44.72 36.68 23.74
CA VAL A 760 44.38 35.30 24.12
C VAL A 760 45.64 34.46 24.04
N LYS A 761 45.88 33.66 25.07
CA LYS A 761 46.87 32.57 25.02
C LYS A 761 46.15 31.24 25.10
N THR A 762 46.48 30.35 24.18
CA THR A 762 45.89 29.02 24.07
C THR A 762 46.93 27.96 24.42
N GLN A 763 46.55 26.96 25.20
CA GLN A 763 47.30 25.72 25.38
C GLN A 763 46.41 24.52 25.09
N GLU A 764 46.98 23.46 24.52
CA GLU A 764 46.29 22.17 24.41
C GLU A 764 46.27 21.48 25.78
N LYS A 765 45.13 20.87 26.12
CA LYS A 765 45.02 20.04 27.31
C LYS A 765 45.74 18.72 27.06
N ILE A 766 46.49 18.26 28.07
CA ILE A 766 47.18 16.98 28.10
C ILE A 766 46.32 16.00 28.90
N LYS A 767 46.16 14.76 28.38
CA LYS A 767 45.42 13.69 29.08
C LYS A 767 45.98 13.48 30.49
N GLY A 768 45.10 13.51 31.49
CA GLY A 768 45.45 13.35 32.92
C GLY A 768 46.00 14.61 33.61
N LYS A 769 46.12 15.75 32.91
CA LYS A 769 46.55 17.03 33.50
C LYS A 769 45.36 17.98 33.68
N ASN A 770 45.12 18.40 34.92
CA ASN A 770 43.92 19.16 35.32
C ASN A 770 44.14 20.66 35.49
N SER A 771 45.38 21.15 35.46
CA SER A 771 45.70 22.56 35.67
C SER A 771 46.86 23.03 34.79
N TYR A 772 46.82 24.31 34.37
CA TYR A 772 47.75 24.91 33.40
C TYR A 772 48.17 26.30 33.86
N THR A 773 49.45 26.62 33.74
CA THR A 773 49.99 27.97 33.96
C THR A 773 50.23 28.65 32.63
N PHE A 774 50.07 29.97 32.57
CA PHE A 774 50.27 30.77 31.35
C PHE A 774 51.22 31.92 31.62
N ALA A 775 52.19 32.12 30.74
CA ALA A 775 52.99 33.35 30.76
C ALA A 775 52.08 34.58 30.54
N LEU A 776 52.40 35.73 31.15
CA LEU A 776 51.69 36.99 30.92
C LEU A 776 51.90 37.55 29.49
N PRO A 777 51.07 38.51 29.02
CA PRO A 777 51.21 39.12 27.68
C PRO A 777 52.58 39.74 27.48
N LYS A 778 53.05 39.76 26.21
CA LYS A 778 54.37 40.32 25.87
C LYS A 778 54.41 41.84 26.04
N THR A 779 53.29 42.50 25.78
CA THR A 779 53.10 43.94 25.99
C THR A 779 52.00 44.16 27.02
N ALA A 780 52.26 45.02 28.00
CA ALA A 780 51.24 45.45 28.96
C ALA A 780 50.25 46.41 28.29
N PRO A 781 48.96 46.40 28.69
CA PRO A 781 47.97 47.33 28.15
C PRO A 781 48.26 48.76 28.64
N THR A 782 47.83 49.77 27.88
CA THR A 782 47.96 51.18 28.28
C THR A 782 46.62 51.92 28.28
N ARG A 783 46.45 52.83 29.25
CA ARG A 783 45.25 53.66 29.39
C ARG A 783 45.65 55.07 29.81
N LYS A 784 45.29 56.07 29.02
CA LYS A 784 45.67 57.47 29.20
C LYS A 784 45.16 58.01 30.53
N GLY A 785 46.10 58.47 31.37
CA GLY A 785 45.79 59.00 32.71
C GLY A 785 45.74 57.94 33.81
N TRP A 786 46.02 56.67 33.49
CA TRP A 786 46.05 55.55 34.43
C TRP A 786 47.34 54.74 34.26
N ALA A 787 47.82 54.14 35.34
CA ALA A 787 48.90 53.17 35.35
C ALA A 787 48.29 51.77 35.42
N PHE A 788 48.84 50.83 34.67
CA PHE A 788 48.46 49.42 34.77
C PHE A 788 48.93 48.86 36.12
N ASP A 789 48.00 48.33 36.92
CA ASP A 789 48.22 47.87 38.30
C ASP A 789 48.28 46.34 38.41
N GLY A 790 48.05 45.62 37.29
CA GLY A 790 48.09 44.17 37.21
C GLY A 790 46.83 43.55 36.62
N TRP A 791 46.78 42.23 36.61
CA TRP A 791 45.61 41.45 36.18
C TRP A 791 44.83 40.96 37.40
N SER A 792 43.50 41.00 37.36
CA SER A 792 42.62 40.44 38.39
C SER A 792 41.68 39.40 37.78
N THR A 793 41.23 38.43 38.58
CA THR A 793 40.22 37.45 38.16
C THR A 793 38.82 38.05 38.01
N GLU A 794 38.56 39.24 38.58
CA GLU A 794 37.29 39.95 38.48
C GLU A 794 37.43 41.31 37.80
N ARG A 795 36.38 41.74 37.10
CA ARG A 795 36.40 42.97 36.29
C ARG A 795 36.55 44.24 37.14
N ASP A 796 35.91 44.27 38.31
CA ASP A 796 35.90 45.41 39.23
C ASP A 796 37.12 45.48 40.16
N GLY A 797 38.03 44.50 40.07
CA GLY A 797 39.24 44.41 40.88
C GLY A 797 39.02 43.80 42.27
N SER A 798 37.83 43.30 42.59
CA SER A 798 37.54 42.59 43.84
C SER A 798 38.14 41.17 43.91
N GLY A 799 38.54 40.63 42.76
CA GLY A 799 39.12 39.30 42.63
C GLY A 799 40.63 39.26 42.92
N ASP A 800 41.16 38.05 42.98
CA ASP A 800 42.58 37.80 43.24
C ASP A 800 43.49 38.33 42.14
N GLN A 801 44.69 38.75 42.52
CA GLN A 801 45.72 39.16 41.57
C GLN A 801 46.20 37.95 40.74
N PHE A 802 46.11 38.05 39.42
CA PHE A 802 46.54 37.01 38.50
C PHE A 802 48.01 37.15 38.09
N THR A 803 48.79 36.07 38.24
CA THR A 803 50.21 36.00 37.85
C THR A 803 50.49 34.77 37.00
N ASP A 804 51.67 34.71 36.36
CA ASP A 804 52.07 33.58 35.52
C ASP A 804 52.26 32.24 36.26
N LYS A 805 52.23 32.27 37.59
CA LYS A 805 52.28 31.09 38.46
C LYS A 805 50.89 30.55 38.82
N ILE A 806 49.82 31.28 38.51
CA ILE A 806 48.47 30.85 38.83
C ILE A 806 48.03 29.79 37.83
N GLU A 807 47.54 28.69 38.40
CA GLU A 807 46.99 27.57 37.67
C GLU A 807 45.52 27.80 37.32
N VAL A 808 45.16 27.54 36.08
CA VAL A 808 43.78 27.53 35.60
C VAL A 808 43.38 26.14 35.11
N SER A 809 42.16 25.70 35.44
CA SER A 809 41.61 24.39 35.06
C SER A 809 40.62 24.45 33.89
N ARG A 810 40.14 25.66 33.55
CA ARG A 810 39.24 25.95 32.44
C ARG A 810 39.61 27.26 31.76
N SER A 811 39.10 27.48 30.56
CA SER A 811 39.28 28.75 29.87
C SER A 811 38.78 29.89 30.77
N THR A 812 39.61 30.89 30.97
CA THR A 812 39.42 31.93 32.00
C THR A 812 39.68 33.29 31.37
N THR A 813 38.93 34.30 31.80
CA THR A 813 39.20 35.70 31.45
C THR A 813 39.75 36.41 32.67
N VAL A 814 40.84 37.16 32.50
CA VAL A 814 41.43 38.03 33.52
C VAL A 814 41.39 39.46 33.04
N TYR A 815 41.23 40.41 33.96
CA TYR A 815 40.90 41.80 33.67
C TYR A 815 42.04 42.73 34.09
N ALA A 816 42.40 43.66 33.22
CA ALA A 816 43.38 44.68 33.55
C ALA A 816 42.84 45.60 34.65
N GLN A 817 43.63 45.83 35.69
CA GLN A 817 43.32 46.78 36.75
C GLN A 817 44.16 48.05 36.59
N TRP A 818 43.55 49.18 36.95
CA TRP A 818 44.07 50.50 36.64
C TRP A 818 44.17 51.34 37.90
N LYS A 819 45.36 51.85 38.18
CA LYS A 819 45.60 52.83 39.24
C LYS A 819 45.67 54.21 38.64
N TRP A 820 44.83 55.12 39.12
CA TRP A 820 44.80 56.48 38.62
C TRP A 820 46.15 57.17 38.88
N VAL A 821 46.68 57.91 37.89
CA VAL A 821 47.97 58.60 37.99
C VAL A 821 47.72 60.10 38.15
N PRO A 822 48.03 60.68 39.33
CA PRO A 822 47.95 62.12 39.53
C PRO A 822 48.79 62.87 38.53
N ARG A 823 48.18 63.88 37.90
CA ARG A 823 48.91 64.93 37.20
C ARG A 823 48.65 66.25 37.89
N ASP A 824 49.72 67.00 38.08
CA ASP A 824 49.66 68.37 38.54
C ASP A 824 49.20 69.25 37.37
N VAL A 825 48.07 69.93 37.55
CA VAL A 825 47.63 71.00 36.65
C VAL A 825 48.04 72.31 37.29
N THR A 826 49.00 72.98 36.67
CA THR A 826 49.42 74.33 37.06
C THR A 826 48.63 75.35 36.27
N VAL A 827 47.82 76.14 36.96
CA VAL A 827 47.17 77.33 36.42
C VAL A 827 48.05 78.53 36.76
N THR A 828 48.62 79.16 35.74
CA THR A 828 49.39 80.39 35.85
C THR A 828 48.48 81.58 35.64
N PHE A 829 48.54 82.57 36.53
CA PHE A 829 47.76 83.80 36.40
C PHE A 829 48.60 84.84 35.66
N ASP A 830 48.18 85.19 34.43
CA ASP A 830 48.77 86.27 33.65
C ASP A 830 48.15 87.61 34.07
N GLU A 831 48.98 88.55 34.50
CA GLU A 831 48.56 89.89 34.94
C GLU A 831 48.14 90.80 33.78
N ASN A 832 48.40 90.39 32.53
CA ASN A 832 48.02 91.07 31.28
C ASN A 832 48.24 92.60 31.30
N GLY A 833 49.36 93.03 31.89
CA GLY A 833 49.77 94.43 31.97
C GLY A 833 49.38 95.20 33.25
N GLY A 834 48.81 94.55 34.27
CA GLY A 834 48.57 95.16 35.58
C GLY A 834 49.85 95.37 36.41
N GLU A 835 49.92 96.45 37.20
CA GLU A 835 51.12 96.79 38.00
C GLU A 835 51.25 96.00 39.33
N THR A 836 50.22 95.24 39.72
CA THR A 836 50.21 94.38 40.92
C THR A 836 50.44 92.93 40.53
N LYS A 837 51.54 92.33 41.01
CA LYS A 837 51.84 90.92 40.80
C LYS A 837 50.75 90.02 41.39
N ALA A 838 50.32 89.01 40.62
CA ALA A 838 49.48 87.95 41.13
C ALA A 838 50.22 87.16 42.22
N ASP A 839 49.64 87.07 43.43
CA ASP A 839 50.17 86.27 44.54
C ASP A 839 49.10 85.28 45.05
N PRO A 840 49.29 83.97 44.87
CA PRO A 840 50.42 83.32 44.20
C PRO A 840 50.36 83.47 42.67
N ALA A 841 51.52 83.56 42.02
CA ALA A 841 51.64 83.68 40.55
C ALA A 841 51.12 82.45 39.78
N SER A 842 51.00 81.32 40.46
CA SER A 842 50.38 80.11 39.94
C SER A 842 49.75 79.31 41.07
N GLN A 843 48.71 78.55 40.75
CA GLN A 843 48.21 77.49 41.63
C GLN A 843 48.38 76.15 40.93
N THR A 844 49.03 75.22 41.62
CA THR A 844 49.16 73.84 41.18
C THR A 844 48.19 73.00 41.99
N LYS A 845 47.29 72.29 41.31
CA LYS A 845 46.40 71.31 41.94
C LYS A 845 46.65 69.94 41.32
N ALA A 846 46.85 68.93 42.17
CA ALA A 846 46.79 67.55 41.73
C ALA A 846 45.37 67.28 41.22
N THR A 847 45.25 66.63 40.06
CA THR A 847 43.96 66.14 39.56
C THR A 847 43.35 65.14 40.57
N GLU A 848 42.07 64.81 40.49
CA GLU A 848 41.45 63.74 41.31
C GLU A 848 40.61 62.83 40.40
N PRO A 849 40.44 61.53 40.73
CA PRO A 849 39.64 60.62 39.91
C PRO A 849 38.19 61.11 39.78
N GLY A 850 37.71 61.31 38.55
CA GLY A 850 36.30 61.61 38.26
C GLY A 850 35.90 63.10 38.17
N ALA A 851 36.82 64.04 38.39
CA ALA A 851 36.51 65.47 38.37
C ALA A 851 36.98 66.14 37.06
N LEU A 852 36.22 66.00 35.96
CA LEU A 852 36.25 66.94 34.82
C LEU A 852 35.02 66.72 33.92
N ALA A 853 33.86 67.24 34.35
CA ALA A 853 32.81 67.81 33.49
C ALA A 853 31.62 68.35 34.32
N SER A 854 31.73 69.56 34.86
CA SER A 854 30.69 70.60 34.77
C SER A 854 31.06 71.82 35.64
N THR A 855 31.37 72.91 34.94
CA THR A 855 31.14 74.31 35.33
C THR A 855 31.18 74.71 36.82
N GLY A 856 32.29 75.35 37.21
CA GLY A 856 32.26 76.62 37.97
C GLY A 856 32.17 76.56 39.50
N GLU A 857 33.24 76.11 40.18
CA GLU A 857 33.51 76.58 41.55
C GLU A 857 34.65 77.61 41.54
N ARG A 858 34.32 78.80 42.01
CA ARG A 858 35.10 80.04 41.97
C ARG A 858 36.05 80.08 43.17
N LEU A 859 37.36 79.98 42.96
CA LEU A 859 38.37 80.25 43.99
C LEU A 859 38.40 81.77 44.25
N LEU A 860 37.86 82.21 45.40
CA LEU A 860 37.95 83.61 45.83
C LEU A 860 39.11 83.79 46.83
N PRO A 861 39.93 84.85 46.71
CA PRO A 861 40.95 85.18 47.70
C PRO A 861 40.32 85.78 48.97
N VAL A 862 40.86 85.39 50.13
CA VAL A 862 40.43 85.85 51.46
C VAL A 862 41.08 87.20 51.78
N LEU A 863 40.27 88.23 52.03
CA LEU A 863 40.68 89.48 52.70
C LEU A 863 40.11 89.48 54.13
N PRO A 864 40.84 89.93 55.17
CA PRO A 864 40.30 90.04 56.52
C PRO A 864 39.72 91.45 56.76
N LEU A 865 38.44 91.56 57.13
CA LEU A 865 37.98 92.67 57.98
C LEU A 865 36.64 92.35 58.68
N ALA A 866 36.50 92.93 59.86
CA ALA A 866 35.64 92.56 60.98
C ALA A 866 34.15 92.99 60.88
N VAL A 867 33.30 92.17 61.52
CA VAL A 867 32.09 92.48 62.34
C VAL A 867 30.92 93.24 61.69
N ALA A 868 29.78 92.56 61.53
CA ALA A 868 28.56 92.73 62.35
C ALA A 868 27.31 92.08 61.69
N GLY A 869 26.56 91.31 62.49
CA GLY A 869 25.09 91.31 62.47
C GLY A 869 24.35 90.31 61.58
N SER A 870 23.68 89.34 62.24
CA SER A 870 22.31 88.83 61.97
C SER A 870 21.96 88.26 60.58
N ALA A 871 21.12 87.24 60.41
CA ALA A 871 20.46 86.24 61.23
C ALA A 871 19.76 85.29 60.22
N LEU A 872 19.62 84.02 60.61
CA LEU A 872 18.46 83.14 60.35
C LEU A 872 18.02 82.76 58.92
N THR A 873 17.98 81.42 58.71
CA THR A 873 16.88 80.58 58.14
C THR A 873 16.55 80.74 56.64
N SER A 874 16.08 79.76 55.87
CA SER A 874 15.49 78.41 56.05
C SER A 874 15.37 77.82 54.63
N LEU A 875 15.73 76.56 54.40
CA LEU A 875 14.85 75.37 54.38
C LEU A 875 13.90 75.27 53.16
N GLY A 876 14.03 74.16 52.42
CA GLY A 876 12.86 73.30 52.16
C GLY A 876 12.26 73.27 50.75
N LEU A 877 12.27 72.05 50.19
CA LEU A 877 11.20 71.42 49.41
C LEU A 877 10.90 71.96 48.00
N LEU A 878 11.20 71.15 46.98
CA LEU A 878 10.13 70.61 46.11
C LEU A 878 10.55 69.34 45.35
N LEU A 879 10.08 68.22 45.90
CA LEU A 879 9.51 67.03 45.25
C LEU A 879 10.23 66.30 44.10
N GLU A 880 10.59 65.06 44.42
CA GLU A 880 10.17 63.88 43.66
C GLU A 880 8.68 63.99 43.24
N TYR A 881 8.44 64.11 41.93
CA TYR A 881 7.20 63.63 41.33
C TYR A 881 7.55 62.87 40.04
N ASN A 882 7.65 61.55 40.20
CA ASN A 882 7.34 60.54 39.20
C ASN A 882 8.30 60.37 38.01
N ARG A 883 9.31 59.52 38.28
CA ARG A 883 9.43 58.20 37.63
C ARG A 883 8.09 57.69 37.06
N LYS A 884 7.78 57.96 35.78
CA LYS A 884 6.98 57.11 34.86
C LYS A 884 6.80 57.79 33.50
N LYS A 885 7.86 57.94 32.73
CA LYS A 885 7.79 57.91 31.26
C LYS A 885 9.17 57.73 30.68
N ARG A 886 9.38 56.60 30.02
CA ARG A 886 10.54 56.11 29.24
C ARG A 886 11.17 54.84 29.81
N ARG A 887 10.32 53.82 29.93
CA ARG A 887 10.68 52.43 29.67
C ARG A 887 9.81 51.98 28.50
N ASN A 888 10.47 51.39 27.50
CA ASN A 888 10.01 50.55 26.39
C ASN A 888 10.56 51.03 25.04
N ASP A 889 11.82 50.70 24.76
CA ASP A 889 12.15 49.66 23.78
C ASP A 889 13.59 49.15 23.98
N LYS A 890 13.70 47.81 23.97
CA LYS A 890 14.86 46.92 24.09
C LYS A 890 15.45 46.69 25.48
#